data_AF-A0AAE0X7J6-F1
#
_entry.id   AF-A0AAE0X7J6-F1
#
_cell.length_a   1.000
_cell.length_b   1.000
_cell.length_c   1.000
_cell.angle_alpha   90.00
_cell.angle_beta   90.00
_cell.angle_gamma   90.00
#
_symmetry.space_group_name_H-M   'P 1'
#
loop_
_entity.id
_entity.type
_entity.pdbx_description
1 polymer ?
#
loop_
_entity_poly.entity_id
_entity_poly.type
_entity_poly.pdbx_seq_one_letter_code
_entity_poly.pdbx_strand_id
1 'polypeptide(L)'
;MRLLNLSLFFGAAALAVAASSKDSDDDSARENTYFNQKKVAPLPEVTPDTWEKDSKASKWLLLKLYSPWCVHCQDYAPTFQTLYEFYTTSSPGGTAAESDANFTSFYDFRFASVNCPVYYEFCSKMGVTSYPTTILYKDGEPVQTLRGVKNMTVLSKLVEETLEQTKPGTRPKTLELPLAGANSSPGALEAGLAKPSKSEQAASKEKNTAAKTDPSADALGTTNAKPAATASRTPKKAPKPVATPNLKGISVPLTAETFQSNVTMTQEPWFIKFYAPWCHHCQAMAPNWEQLAKEMKGKLNIGEVNCDAESRLCKDVRLRGYPSILFFKGGERVEYDGLRGLGDFVQYAEKAIDISSGVPDVDADSFKALEEKEEVIFVYFYDHATTSEDFMALERLPLSLIGHAKLVKTKDPALYSRFKITTWPRLLASREGRPTYYTPLTPGEMRNTRQVLNWMKSTWLPIVPEVTASNAREIMDGKIVVLGILNREDQESFASARREMKSAANEWMDKQVQLFQLERQELRDAKQLRIEEAEDRGDQRGLRVAKSIRINMDKSDRKQVTFAWVDGVFWQRWIRTTYGIDVKDGERVIINDEDNRRYWDQTITGNYIVPSRTSILETINKVTASPPKIKPKLTISSFEKIFFDIRVTFTEHPYLTMGCILGLGLGLASWFRGRLRRTRGHFRLDDSSNKAPLLGGINSNGKVD
;
A
#
# COMPACT_ATOMS: atom_id res chain seq x y z
N MET A 1 -29.30 3.71 -5.86
CA MET A 1 -28.51 3.77 -7.12
C MET A 1 -27.63 5.02 -7.07
N ARG A 2 -26.37 4.87 -7.49
CA ARG A 2 -25.27 5.86 -7.61
C ARG A 2 -24.67 6.36 -6.29
N LEU A 3 -23.68 5.58 -5.84
CA LEU A 3 -22.65 5.93 -4.86
C LEU A 3 -21.72 6.99 -5.45
N LEU A 4 -21.56 8.11 -4.77
CA LEU A 4 -20.49 9.09 -5.00
C LEU A 4 -19.52 8.96 -3.83
N ASN A 5 -18.33 8.47 -4.14
CA ASN A 5 -17.23 8.32 -3.21
C ASN A 5 -16.64 9.69 -2.86
N LEU A 6 -16.40 9.86 -1.56
CA LEU A 6 -15.49 10.85 -1.00
C LEU A 6 -14.10 10.68 -1.62
N SER A 7 -13.64 11.73 -2.29
CA SER A 7 -12.22 12.03 -2.47
C SER A 7 -12.08 13.53 -2.34
N LEU A 8 -11.28 13.99 -1.37
CA LEU A 8 -10.50 15.24 -1.40
C LEU A 8 -9.92 15.50 0.00
N PHE A 9 -8.59 15.42 0.09
CA PHE A 9 -7.68 16.50 0.52
C PHE A 9 -6.37 15.92 1.09
N PHE A 10 -5.40 15.78 0.20
CA PHE A 10 -3.96 15.85 0.51
C PHE A 10 -3.58 17.30 0.83
N GLY A 11 -2.68 17.48 1.79
CA GLY A 11 -2.00 18.75 2.05
C GLY A 11 -0.81 18.54 2.98
N ALA A 12 0.34 19.05 2.54
CA ALA A 12 1.60 19.27 3.27
C ALA A 12 2.56 18.08 3.48
N ALA A 13 3.56 17.99 2.60
CA ALA A 13 4.94 17.63 2.97
C ALA A 13 5.90 18.15 1.88
N ALA A 14 6.32 19.42 1.99
CA ALA A 14 7.44 19.96 1.22
C ALA A 14 8.00 21.21 1.94
N LEU A 15 8.71 20.99 3.05
CA LEU A 15 9.59 21.98 3.67
C LEU A 15 10.77 21.19 4.24
N ALA A 16 11.86 21.09 3.46
CA ALA A 16 13.26 20.90 3.89
C ALA A 16 14.13 20.32 2.77
N VAL A 17 14.25 20.98 1.62
CA VAL A 17 15.46 20.89 0.77
C VAL A 17 15.65 22.25 0.09
N ALA A 18 16.18 23.22 0.85
CA ALA A 18 16.62 24.50 0.29
C ALA A 18 17.91 24.92 0.99
N ALA A 19 18.95 24.11 0.84
CA ALA A 19 20.34 24.51 1.06
C ALA A 19 21.28 23.45 0.48
N SER A 20 21.61 23.60 -0.80
CA SER A 20 22.84 23.17 -1.49
C SER A 20 22.57 22.51 -2.85
N SER A 21 22.50 23.34 -3.87
CA SER A 21 23.01 22.98 -5.19
C SER A 21 23.46 24.26 -5.87
N LYS A 22 24.70 24.64 -5.56
CA LYS A 22 25.48 25.58 -6.38
C LYS A 22 25.85 24.85 -7.67
N ASP A 23 25.61 25.53 -8.79
CA ASP A 23 26.26 25.38 -10.09
C ASP A 23 26.49 23.96 -10.62
N SER A 24 25.55 23.50 -11.46
CA SER A 24 25.91 22.63 -12.59
C SER A 24 24.88 22.77 -13.70
N ASP A 25 25.30 23.37 -14.82
CA ASP A 25 24.66 23.25 -16.13
C ASP A 25 24.50 21.76 -16.48
N ASP A 26 23.31 21.20 -16.30
CA ASP A 26 22.98 19.82 -16.73
C ASP A 26 21.93 19.84 -17.84
N ASP A 27 22.35 20.26 -19.02
CA ASP A 27 21.60 20.13 -20.28
C ASP A 27 21.78 18.74 -20.93
N SER A 28 22.43 17.78 -20.24
CA SER A 28 22.97 16.56 -20.87
C SER A 28 22.07 15.32 -20.83
N ALA A 29 20.87 15.41 -20.24
CA ALA A 29 19.99 14.25 -20.02
C ALA A 29 18.78 14.12 -20.97
N ARG A 30 18.61 15.01 -21.96
CA ARG A 30 17.48 14.96 -22.91
C ARG A 30 17.97 14.65 -24.33
N GLU A 31 17.45 13.59 -24.93
CA GLU A 31 17.79 13.19 -26.30
C GLU A 31 17.34 14.26 -27.32
N ASN A 32 18.16 14.49 -28.35
CA ASN A 32 17.82 15.42 -29.42
C ASN A 32 16.72 14.83 -30.32
N THR A 33 15.76 15.65 -30.74
CA THR A 33 14.71 15.24 -31.69
C THR A 33 15.10 15.54 -33.13
N TYR A 34 14.41 14.93 -34.09
CA TYR A 34 14.63 15.15 -35.51
C TYR A 34 13.33 15.57 -36.19
N PHE A 35 13.36 16.69 -36.89
CA PHE A 35 12.23 17.21 -37.65
C PHE A 35 12.69 17.61 -39.05
N ASN A 36 12.01 17.14 -40.10
CA ASN A 36 12.48 17.29 -41.50
C ASN A 36 13.94 16.83 -41.71
N GLN A 37 14.35 15.75 -41.04
CA GLN A 37 15.74 15.22 -41.02
C GLN A 37 16.79 16.19 -40.45
N LYS A 38 16.40 17.36 -39.94
CA LYS A 38 17.27 18.28 -39.21
C LYS A 38 17.24 17.94 -37.73
N LYS A 39 18.41 17.98 -37.09
CA LYS A 39 18.57 17.76 -35.64
C LYS A 39 18.10 19.00 -34.88
N VAL A 40 17.19 18.81 -33.92
CA VAL A 40 16.64 19.86 -33.06
C VAL A 40 17.04 19.60 -31.61
N ALA A 41 17.53 20.64 -30.92
CA ALA A 41 17.86 20.56 -29.51
C ALA A 41 16.59 20.38 -28.66
N PRO A 42 16.66 19.70 -27.49
CA PRO A 42 15.50 19.53 -26.63
C PRO A 42 14.90 20.88 -26.22
N LEU A 43 13.57 20.91 -26.01
CA LEU A 43 12.86 22.13 -25.61
C LEU A 43 13.44 22.64 -24.27
N PRO A 44 13.96 23.89 -24.22
CA PRO A 44 14.53 24.45 -23.00
C PRO A 44 13.49 24.52 -21.87
N GLU A 45 13.92 24.19 -20.65
CA GLU A 45 13.12 24.39 -19.44
C GLU A 45 13.65 25.57 -18.64
N VAL A 46 12.77 26.49 -18.28
CA VAL A 46 13.12 27.69 -17.52
C VAL A 46 12.81 27.46 -16.06
N THR A 47 13.78 27.75 -15.21
CA THR A 47 13.67 27.62 -13.75
C THR A 47 13.61 29.00 -13.11
N PRO A 48 13.22 29.11 -11.83
CA PRO A 48 13.22 30.39 -11.12
C PRO A 48 14.59 31.08 -11.10
N ASP A 49 15.67 30.30 -11.05
CA ASP A 49 17.05 30.81 -10.98
C ASP A 49 17.54 31.31 -12.35
N THR A 50 17.08 30.70 -13.46
CA THR A 50 17.47 31.11 -14.82
C THR A 50 16.54 32.14 -15.44
N TRP A 51 15.37 32.41 -14.83
CA TRP A 51 14.33 33.28 -15.37
C TRP A 51 14.83 34.67 -15.81
N GLU A 52 15.65 35.34 -15.00
CA GLU A 52 16.13 36.69 -15.34
C GLU A 52 17.01 36.70 -16.59
N LYS A 53 17.78 35.63 -16.79
CA LYS A 53 18.62 35.43 -17.97
C LYS A 53 17.77 35.06 -19.18
N ASP A 54 16.87 34.09 -19.03
CA ASP A 54 16.11 33.51 -20.14
C ASP A 54 15.01 34.44 -20.67
N SER A 55 14.38 35.23 -19.79
CA SER A 55 13.36 36.22 -20.16
C SER A 55 13.92 37.39 -20.97
N LYS A 56 15.22 37.68 -20.83
CA LYS A 56 15.95 38.73 -21.55
C LYS A 56 16.84 38.19 -22.68
N ALA A 57 16.91 36.87 -22.84
CA ALA A 57 17.76 36.23 -23.84
C ALA A 57 17.23 36.38 -25.28
N SER A 58 15.95 36.76 -25.43
CA SER A 58 15.36 37.12 -26.72
C SER A 58 14.25 38.14 -26.54
N LYS A 59 14.01 38.94 -27.57
CA LYS A 59 12.90 39.91 -27.60
C LYS A 59 11.55 39.26 -27.41
N TRP A 60 11.33 38.07 -27.99
CA TRP A 60 10.10 37.30 -27.82
C TRP A 60 10.37 35.93 -27.20
N LEU A 61 9.53 35.52 -26.25
CA LEU A 61 9.60 34.21 -25.61
C LEU A 61 8.19 33.62 -25.48
N LEU A 62 7.97 32.44 -26.07
CA LEU A 62 6.75 31.68 -25.90
C LEU A 62 6.93 30.59 -24.84
N LEU A 63 6.25 30.75 -23.71
CA LEU A 63 6.41 29.92 -22.52
C LEU A 63 5.22 28.97 -22.33
N LYS A 64 5.47 27.66 -22.31
CA LYS A 64 4.49 26.62 -21.94
C LYS A 64 4.57 26.30 -20.46
N LEU A 65 3.55 26.67 -19.70
CA LEU A 65 3.39 26.33 -18.28
C LEU A 65 2.49 25.10 -18.16
N TYR A 66 3.04 24.00 -17.63
CA TYR A 66 2.36 22.72 -17.61
C TYR A 66 2.52 21.97 -16.28
N SER A 67 1.71 20.93 -16.10
CA SER A 67 1.86 19.93 -15.05
C SER A 67 2.00 18.54 -15.70
N PRO A 68 3.00 17.73 -15.34
CA PRO A 68 3.17 16.38 -15.89
C PRO A 68 1.97 15.45 -15.64
N TRP A 69 1.19 15.74 -14.59
CA TRP A 69 0.05 14.93 -14.15
C TRP A 69 -1.31 15.45 -14.66
N CYS A 70 -1.31 16.52 -15.44
CA CYS A 70 -2.53 17.06 -16.03
C CYS A 70 -2.80 16.40 -17.39
N VAL A 71 -3.95 15.72 -17.52
CA VAL A 71 -4.37 15.06 -18.77
C VAL A 71 -4.39 16.04 -19.95
N HIS A 72 -4.95 17.23 -19.75
CA HIS A 72 -4.94 18.28 -20.77
C HIS A 72 -3.52 18.75 -21.14
N CYS A 73 -2.55 18.68 -20.23
CA CYS A 73 -1.16 19.00 -20.55
C CYS A 73 -0.49 17.90 -21.36
N GLN A 74 -0.82 16.63 -21.09
CA GLN A 74 -0.32 15.49 -21.86
C GLN A 74 -0.82 15.54 -23.30
N ASP A 75 -2.10 15.87 -23.51
CA ASP A 75 -2.68 16.08 -24.85
C ASP A 75 -2.05 17.28 -25.58
N TYR A 76 -1.68 18.32 -24.83
CA TYR A 76 -1.07 19.54 -25.38
C TYR A 76 0.42 19.40 -25.68
N ALA A 77 1.13 18.52 -24.97
CA ALA A 77 2.57 18.31 -25.11
C ALA A 77 3.03 18.05 -26.55
N PRO A 78 2.45 17.13 -27.35
CA PRO A 78 2.88 16.89 -28.73
C PRO A 78 2.64 18.11 -29.63
N THR A 79 1.56 18.86 -29.39
CA THR A 79 1.24 20.06 -30.20
C THR A 79 2.31 21.14 -30.02
N PHE A 80 2.69 21.43 -28.78
CA PHE A 80 3.71 22.45 -28.50
C PHE A 80 5.13 22.00 -28.90
N GLN A 81 5.42 20.70 -28.77
CA GLN A 81 6.70 20.13 -29.19
C GLN A 81 6.88 20.25 -30.71
N THR A 82 5.89 19.81 -31.48
CA THR A 82 5.91 19.93 -32.94
C THR A 82 5.95 21.39 -33.40
N LEU A 83 5.28 22.30 -32.68
CA LEU A 83 5.36 23.74 -32.97
C LEU A 83 6.79 24.25 -32.86
N TYR A 84 7.47 23.94 -31.75
CA TYR A 84 8.86 24.30 -31.52
C TYR A 84 9.79 23.74 -32.60
N GLU A 85 9.66 22.45 -32.91
CA GLU A 85 10.47 21.78 -33.92
C GLU A 85 10.24 22.34 -35.33
N PHE A 86 8.98 22.60 -35.67
CA PHE A 86 8.61 23.18 -36.96
C PHE A 86 9.21 24.57 -37.15
N TYR A 87 9.08 25.47 -36.17
CA TYR A 87 9.58 26.84 -36.30
C TYR A 87 11.11 26.92 -36.27
N THR A 88 11.75 26.18 -35.36
CA THR A 88 13.22 26.15 -35.27
C THR A 88 13.89 25.58 -36.53
N THR A 89 13.22 24.68 -37.25
CA THR A 89 13.72 24.11 -38.51
C THR A 89 13.23 24.86 -39.77
N SER A 90 12.30 25.80 -39.61
CA SER A 90 11.77 26.60 -40.72
C SER A 90 12.78 27.63 -41.22
N SER A 91 12.90 27.76 -42.54
CA SER A 91 13.79 28.76 -43.14
C SER A 91 13.17 30.17 -43.01
N PRO A 92 13.95 31.17 -42.56
CA PRO A 92 13.41 32.47 -42.20
C PRO A 92 13.18 33.45 -43.36
N GLY A 93 13.64 33.18 -44.59
CA GLY A 93 13.53 34.14 -45.71
C GLY A 93 13.23 33.51 -47.08
N GLY A 94 12.61 34.30 -47.97
CA GLY A 94 12.24 33.93 -49.35
C GLY A 94 13.32 34.15 -50.41
N THR A 95 14.47 34.74 -50.04
CA THR A 95 15.64 34.92 -50.92
C THR A 95 16.77 33.96 -50.53
N ALA A 96 17.46 33.40 -51.53
CA ALA A 96 18.46 32.33 -51.37
C ALA A 96 19.67 32.67 -50.46
N ALA A 97 19.88 33.93 -50.08
CA ALA A 97 20.95 34.36 -49.17
C ALA A 97 20.53 34.34 -47.67
N GLU A 98 19.23 34.27 -47.37
CA GLU A 98 18.70 34.31 -46.00
C GLU A 98 18.19 32.93 -45.51
N SER A 99 18.25 31.91 -46.37
CA SER A 99 17.75 30.56 -46.06
C SER A 99 18.57 29.79 -45.02
N ASP A 100 19.81 30.22 -44.77
CA ASP A 100 20.78 29.55 -43.90
C ASP A 100 20.86 30.15 -42.48
N ALA A 101 20.09 31.22 -42.20
CA ALA A 101 20.07 31.84 -40.89
C ALA A 101 19.26 31.01 -39.87
N ASN A 102 19.76 30.91 -38.64
CA ASN A 102 19.07 30.22 -37.55
C ASN A 102 17.83 31.03 -37.11
N PHE A 103 16.65 30.39 -37.12
CA PHE A 103 15.35 31.00 -36.80
C PHE A 103 15.38 31.84 -35.52
N THR A 104 15.91 31.26 -34.43
CA THR A 104 15.95 31.89 -33.11
C THR A 104 16.72 33.21 -33.13
N SER A 105 17.85 33.27 -33.84
CA SER A 105 18.64 34.51 -33.99
C SER A 105 18.05 35.48 -35.00
N PHE A 106 17.39 35.00 -36.05
CA PHE A 106 16.89 35.85 -37.13
C PHE A 106 15.66 36.66 -36.70
N TYR A 107 14.74 36.03 -35.97
CA TYR A 107 13.50 36.64 -35.49
C TYR A 107 13.57 37.08 -34.02
N ASP A 108 14.65 36.72 -33.33
CA ASP A 108 14.82 36.96 -31.89
C ASP A 108 13.65 36.40 -31.08
N PHE A 109 13.31 35.13 -31.36
CA PHE A 109 12.16 34.42 -30.82
C PHE A 109 12.58 33.07 -30.25
N ARG A 110 12.20 32.79 -28.99
CA ARG A 110 12.50 31.53 -28.29
C ARG A 110 11.23 30.82 -27.81
N PHE A 111 11.36 29.51 -27.62
CA PHE A 111 10.35 28.67 -26.98
C PHE A 111 10.95 28.07 -25.72
N ALA A 112 10.13 27.96 -24.67
CA ALA A 112 10.53 27.29 -23.45
C ALA A 112 9.33 26.66 -22.72
N SER A 113 9.62 25.85 -21.71
CA SER A 113 8.61 25.26 -20.84
C SER A 113 8.95 25.40 -19.36
N VAL A 114 7.94 25.31 -18.50
CA VAL A 114 8.08 25.35 -17.03
C VAL A 114 7.21 24.26 -16.41
N ASN A 115 7.83 23.43 -15.57
CA ASN A 115 7.15 22.44 -14.75
C ASN A 115 6.58 23.08 -13.47
N CYS A 116 5.32 23.51 -13.54
CA CYS A 116 4.69 24.26 -12.45
C CYS A 116 4.48 23.48 -11.15
N PRO A 117 4.30 22.15 -11.16
CA PRO A 117 4.31 21.39 -9.91
C PRO A 117 5.63 21.40 -9.15
N VAL A 118 6.76 21.50 -9.85
CA VAL A 118 8.08 21.65 -9.22
C VAL A 118 8.28 23.09 -8.77
N TYR A 119 7.87 24.07 -9.59
CA TYR A 119 8.06 25.50 -9.35
C TYR A 119 6.71 26.22 -9.06
N TYR A 120 6.00 25.78 -8.02
CA TYR A 120 4.65 26.25 -7.73
C TYR A 120 4.57 27.76 -7.47
N GLU A 121 5.46 28.30 -6.62
CA GLU A 121 5.46 29.73 -6.29
C GLU A 121 5.74 30.62 -7.51
N PHE A 122 6.61 30.15 -8.39
CA PHE A 122 6.98 30.85 -9.63
C PHE A 122 5.80 30.91 -10.60
N CYS A 123 5.10 29.80 -10.84
CA CYS A 123 3.91 29.80 -11.68
C CYS A 123 2.73 30.57 -11.05
N SER A 124 2.62 30.58 -9.72
CA SER A 124 1.63 31.37 -8.98
C SER A 124 1.88 32.87 -9.16
N LYS A 125 3.13 33.33 -9.06
CA LYS A 125 3.52 34.73 -9.33
C LYS A 125 3.19 35.18 -10.75
N MET A 126 3.29 34.28 -11.74
CA MET A 126 2.87 34.56 -13.12
C MET A 126 1.34 34.53 -13.33
N GLY A 127 0.54 34.33 -12.28
CA GLY A 127 -0.92 34.33 -12.38
C GLY A 127 -1.51 33.10 -13.08
N VAL A 128 -0.81 31.96 -13.07
CA VAL A 128 -1.31 30.72 -13.68
C VAL A 128 -2.32 30.03 -12.78
N THR A 129 -3.60 30.06 -13.18
CA THR A 129 -4.71 29.45 -12.43
C THR A 129 -5.15 28.08 -12.96
N SER A 130 -4.70 27.69 -14.15
CA SER A 130 -5.11 26.46 -14.84
C SER A 130 -4.01 25.95 -15.77
N TYR A 131 -3.92 24.64 -15.96
CA TYR A 131 -2.95 24.01 -16.86
C TYR A 131 -3.66 23.31 -18.04
N PRO A 132 -3.06 23.30 -19.26
CA PRO A 132 -1.87 24.06 -19.65
C PRO A 132 -2.19 25.55 -19.85
N THR A 133 -1.20 26.41 -19.63
CA THR A 133 -1.26 27.84 -19.98
C THR A 133 -0.04 28.19 -20.81
N THR A 134 -0.23 28.91 -21.91
CA THR A 134 0.85 29.43 -22.76
C THR A 134 0.86 30.94 -22.67
N ILE A 135 2.03 31.53 -22.39
CA ILE A 135 2.20 32.97 -22.26
C ILE A 135 3.24 33.42 -23.27
N LEU A 136 2.91 34.45 -24.06
CA LEU A 136 3.87 35.15 -24.90
C LEU A 136 4.43 36.33 -24.12
N TYR A 137 5.75 36.37 -23.99
CA TYR A 137 6.50 37.46 -23.39
C TYR A 137 7.19 38.29 -24.46
N LYS A 138 7.26 39.60 -24.23
CA LYS A 138 8.05 40.56 -24.99
C LYS A 138 8.95 41.33 -24.04
N ASP A 139 10.25 41.26 -24.23
CA ASP A 139 11.24 41.94 -23.39
C ASP A 139 11.06 41.65 -21.88
N GLY A 140 10.60 40.43 -21.55
CA GLY A 140 10.33 39.97 -20.18
C GLY A 140 8.92 40.28 -19.63
N GLU A 141 8.09 41.02 -20.35
CA GLU A 141 6.71 41.37 -19.94
C GLU A 141 5.66 40.51 -20.67
N PRO A 142 4.59 40.05 -19.99
CA PRO A 142 3.57 39.20 -20.61
C PRO A 142 2.66 40.02 -21.55
N VAL A 143 2.61 39.64 -22.83
CA VAL A 143 1.77 40.29 -23.86
C VAL A 143 0.43 39.59 -24.03
N GLN A 144 0.44 38.25 -24.11
CA GLN A 144 -0.77 37.47 -24.34
C GLN A 144 -0.74 36.14 -23.58
N THR A 145 -1.89 35.79 -22.99
CA THR A 145 -2.07 34.53 -22.25
C THR A 145 -3.15 33.67 -22.90
N LEU A 146 -2.79 32.44 -23.24
CA LEU A 146 -3.70 31.42 -23.76
C LEU A 146 -3.89 30.32 -22.71
N ARG A 147 -5.12 30.16 -22.22
CA ARG A 147 -5.49 29.11 -21.25
C ARG A 147 -6.11 27.90 -21.94
N GLY A 148 -5.74 26.71 -21.46
CA GLY A 148 -6.23 25.42 -21.95
C GLY A 148 -5.49 24.92 -23.19
N VAL A 149 -5.88 23.72 -23.67
CA VAL A 149 -5.31 23.09 -24.86
C VAL A 149 -5.63 23.94 -26.10
N LYS A 150 -4.60 24.31 -26.86
CA LYS A 150 -4.74 25.04 -28.12
C LYS A 150 -4.23 24.20 -29.28
N ASN A 151 -4.93 24.27 -30.40
CA ASN A 151 -4.54 23.57 -31.62
C ASN A 151 -3.40 24.31 -32.32
N MET A 152 -2.65 23.59 -33.15
CA MET A 152 -1.51 24.10 -33.92
C MET A 152 -1.82 25.40 -34.66
N THR A 153 -2.99 25.52 -35.28
CA THR A 153 -3.41 26.72 -36.02
C THR A 153 -3.49 27.97 -35.16
N VAL A 154 -3.93 27.84 -33.89
CA VAL A 154 -4.07 28.98 -32.98
C VAL A 154 -2.70 29.46 -32.51
N LEU A 155 -1.81 28.52 -32.17
CA LEU A 155 -0.45 28.83 -31.75
C LEU A 155 0.40 29.38 -32.90
N SER A 156 0.29 28.77 -34.08
CA SER A 156 0.99 29.24 -35.27
C SER A 156 0.53 30.65 -35.66
N LYS A 157 -0.78 30.93 -35.62
CA LYS A 157 -1.28 32.29 -35.86
C LYS A 157 -0.65 33.33 -34.90
N LEU A 158 -0.56 32.99 -33.61
CA LEU A 158 0.10 33.84 -32.63
C LEU A 158 1.58 34.07 -32.98
N VAL A 159 2.30 33.00 -33.36
CA VAL A 159 3.70 33.10 -33.76
C VAL A 159 3.85 33.93 -35.04
N GLU A 160 3.12 33.62 -36.13
CA GLU A 160 3.21 34.38 -37.39
C GLU A 160 2.87 35.86 -37.22
N GLU A 161 1.86 36.21 -36.40
CA GLU A 161 1.55 37.62 -36.08
C GLU A 161 2.73 38.32 -35.39
N THR A 162 3.45 37.63 -34.49
CA THR A 162 4.67 38.19 -33.87
C THR A 162 5.84 38.29 -34.85
N LEU A 163 6.01 37.30 -35.74
CA LEU A 163 7.09 37.30 -36.73
C LEU A 163 6.91 38.44 -37.75
N GLU A 164 5.68 38.67 -38.23
CA GLU A 164 5.36 39.76 -39.16
C GLU A 164 5.57 41.14 -38.49
N GLN A 165 5.31 41.27 -37.19
CA GLN A 165 5.65 42.48 -36.43
C GLN A 165 7.16 42.72 -36.29
N THR A 166 7.96 41.65 -36.21
CA THR A 166 9.42 41.78 -36.12
C THR A 166 10.07 42.13 -37.45
N LYS A 167 9.67 41.44 -38.52
CA LYS A 167 10.21 41.59 -39.88
C LYS A 167 9.08 41.36 -40.87
N PRO A 168 8.46 42.43 -41.39
CA PRO A 168 7.32 42.30 -42.29
C PRO A 168 7.74 41.74 -43.66
N GLY A 169 6.92 40.86 -44.23
CA GLY A 169 7.07 40.34 -45.59
C GLY A 169 8.08 39.20 -45.78
N THR A 170 8.67 38.66 -44.71
CA THR A 170 9.64 37.55 -44.78
C THR A 170 8.98 36.16 -44.80
N ARG A 171 7.71 36.06 -44.39
CA ARG A 171 6.96 34.79 -44.28
C ARG A 171 6.00 34.57 -45.45
N PRO A 172 5.76 33.32 -45.89
CA PRO A 172 4.79 33.02 -46.94
C PRO A 172 3.36 33.31 -46.48
N LYS A 173 2.53 33.87 -47.38
CA LYS A 173 1.11 34.22 -47.08
C LYS A 173 0.24 33.00 -46.72
N THR A 174 0.63 31.81 -47.15
CA THR A 174 -0.06 30.55 -46.89
C THR A 174 0.95 29.54 -46.37
N LEU A 175 0.71 29.04 -45.15
CA LEU A 175 1.60 28.12 -44.45
C LEU A 175 0.91 26.77 -44.24
N GLU A 176 1.56 25.68 -44.68
CA GLU A 176 1.10 24.32 -44.41
C GLU A 176 1.62 23.85 -43.04
N LEU A 177 0.70 23.63 -42.11
CA LEU A 177 1.04 23.25 -40.73
C LEU A 177 1.13 21.73 -40.56
N PRO A 178 2.12 21.23 -39.81
CA PRO A 178 2.17 19.82 -39.44
C PRO A 178 1.07 19.44 -38.44
N LEU A 179 0.67 18.17 -38.46
CA LEU A 179 -0.19 17.59 -37.42
C LEU A 179 0.60 17.49 -36.09
N ALA A 180 -0.10 17.56 -34.96
CA ALA A 180 0.52 17.38 -33.65
C ALA A 180 1.21 16.01 -33.55
N GLY A 181 2.49 16.00 -33.15
CA GLY A 181 3.31 14.79 -33.07
C GLY A 181 3.91 14.31 -34.39
N ALA A 182 3.81 15.07 -35.48
CA ALA A 182 4.49 14.76 -36.74
C ALA A 182 5.98 15.11 -36.68
N ASN A 183 6.82 14.34 -37.39
CA ASN A 183 8.27 14.56 -37.47
C ASN A 183 8.69 15.24 -38.80
N SER A 184 7.72 15.66 -39.62
CA SER A 184 7.96 16.39 -40.86
C SER A 184 6.78 17.27 -41.26
N SER A 185 7.05 18.31 -42.05
CA SER A 185 6.02 19.16 -42.67
C SER A 185 5.47 18.52 -43.96
N PRO A 186 4.17 18.72 -44.30
CA PRO A 186 3.52 18.08 -45.45
C PRO A 186 4.23 18.25 -46.82
N GLY A 187 4.99 19.34 -47.03
CA GLY A 187 5.76 19.58 -48.27
C GLY A 187 7.23 19.11 -48.28
N ALA A 188 7.76 18.53 -47.20
CA ALA A 188 9.20 18.18 -47.12
C ALA A 188 9.60 16.92 -47.90
N LEU A 189 8.62 16.11 -48.35
CA LEU A 189 8.87 14.87 -49.09
C LEU A 189 9.21 15.11 -50.59
N GLU A 190 8.99 16.31 -51.13
CA GLU A 190 9.27 16.59 -52.56
C GLU A 190 10.67 17.17 -52.84
N ALA A 191 11.41 17.62 -51.81
CA ALA A 191 12.73 18.24 -52.01
C ALA A 191 13.93 17.26 -52.03
N GLY A 192 13.69 15.94 -51.93
CA GLY A 192 14.74 14.95 -51.64
C GLY A 192 14.81 13.72 -52.56
N LEU A 193 14.19 13.72 -53.74
CA LEU A 193 14.16 12.54 -54.61
C LEU A 193 14.50 12.87 -56.07
N ALA A 194 15.78 12.74 -56.40
CA ALA A 194 16.19 12.38 -57.76
C ALA A 194 15.77 10.92 -58.03
N LYS A 195 14.94 10.70 -59.06
CA LYS A 195 14.46 9.39 -59.54
C LYS A 195 15.62 8.43 -59.84
N PRO A 196 15.37 7.10 -59.76
CA PRO A 196 15.12 6.40 -61.03
C PRO A 196 13.83 5.57 -61.05
N SER A 197 13.56 5.11 -62.27
CA SER A 197 12.33 4.66 -62.89
C SER A 197 11.76 3.30 -62.46
N LYS A 198 10.45 3.17 -62.72
CA LYS A 198 9.61 1.95 -62.65
C LYS A 198 10.07 0.82 -63.60
N SER A 199 10.04 -0.41 -63.09
CA SER A 199 9.67 -1.71 -63.71
C SER A 199 10.23 -2.80 -62.78
N GLU A 200 9.57 -3.84 -62.27
CA GLU A 200 8.43 -4.66 -62.71
C GLU A 200 7.99 -5.54 -61.52
N GLN A 201 6.72 -5.95 -61.53
CA GLN A 201 6.16 -6.99 -60.67
C GLN A 201 6.31 -8.37 -61.31
N ALA A 202 6.65 -9.41 -60.54
CA ALA A 202 6.12 -10.79 -60.60
C ALA A 202 6.91 -11.67 -59.60
N ALA A 203 6.29 -12.29 -58.59
CA ALA A 203 5.86 -13.71 -58.54
C ALA A 203 7.02 -14.70 -58.82
N SER A 204 7.31 -15.76 -58.06
CA SER A 204 6.55 -16.64 -57.15
C SER A 204 7.51 -17.62 -56.44
N LYS A 205 6.97 -18.36 -55.45
CA LYS A 205 7.34 -19.72 -54.93
C LYS A 205 8.37 -20.51 -55.77
N GLU A 206 9.28 -21.33 -55.23
CA GLU A 206 8.97 -22.57 -54.48
C GLU A 206 10.27 -23.24 -53.93
N LYS A 207 10.08 -24.33 -53.18
CA LYS A 207 11.01 -25.02 -52.27
C LYS A 207 11.72 -26.23 -52.93
N ASN A 208 12.82 -26.66 -52.28
CA ASN A 208 13.29 -28.05 -52.03
C ASN A 208 14.39 -28.74 -52.91
N THR A 209 15.53 -28.98 -52.22
CA THR A 209 16.33 -30.24 -52.02
C THR A 209 16.94 -30.97 -53.25
N ALA A 210 18.22 -31.36 -53.30
CA ALA A 210 18.87 -32.45 -52.53
C ALA A 210 20.23 -32.88 -53.16
N ALA A 211 21.09 -33.45 -52.31
CA ALA A 211 21.99 -34.60 -52.53
C ALA A 211 23.50 -34.42 -52.87
N LYS A 212 24.27 -35.23 -52.11
CA LYS A 212 25.72 -35.48 -51.92
C LYS A 212 26.42 -36.22 -53.07
N THR A 213 27.78 -36.25 -53.04
CA THR A 213 28.63 -37.48 -52.98
C THR A 213 30.13 -37.16 -52.79
N ASP A 214 30.81 -37.92 -51.91
CA ASP A 214 32.29 -38.04 -51.74
C ASP A 214 32.93 -39.03 -52.76
N PRO A 215 34.28 -39.25 -52.81
CA PRO A 215 34.97 -40.20 -51.91
C PRO A 215 36.46 -39.89 -51.49
N SER A 216 36.96 -40.78 -50.60
CA SER A 216 38.22 -40.96 -49.80
C SER A 216 39.60 -41.07 -50.55
N ALA A 217 40.83 -41.21 -49.99
CA ALA A 217 41.38 -41.83 -48.75
C ALA A 217 42.90 -41.49 -48.46
N ASP A 218 43.45 -42.05 -47.36
CA ASP A 218 44.87 -42.34 -46.94
C ASP A 218 45.68 -41.25 -46.15
N ALA A 219 46.47 -41.50 -45.06
CA ALA A 219 46.98 -42.72 -44.40
C ALA A 219 47.43 -42.51 -42.91
N LEU A 220 47.36 -43.63 -42.15
CA LEU A 220 48.09 -44.19 -40.99
C LEU A 220 48.88 -43.38 -39.92
N GLY A 221 48.72 -43.83 -38.66
CA GLY A 221 49.73 -43.74 -37.59
C GLY A 221 49.25 -44.18 -36.18
N THR A 222 49.46 -45.45 -35.81
CA THR A 222 49.06 -46.15 -34.56
C THR A 222 50.01 -45.94 -33.37
N THR A 223 49.53 -46.00 -32.12
CA THR A 223 49.98 -46.96 -31.07
C THR A 223 49.03 -46.99 -29.85
N ASN A 224 48.91 -48.18 -29.27
CA ASN A 224 48.00 -48.61 -28.19
C ASN A 224 48.57 -48.39 -26.77
N ALA A 225 47.71 -48.20 -25.76
CA ALA A 225 47.73 -48.96 -24.50
C ALA A 225 46.44 -48.74 -23.66
N LYS A 226 45.89 -49.82 -23.11
CA LYS A 226 44.70 -49.95 -22.22
C LYS A 226 45.19 -50.58 -20.87
N PRO A 227 44.33 -50.84 -19.86
CA PRO A 227 43.83 -50.00 -18.76
C PRO A 227 44.27 -50.48 -17.35
N ALA A 228 43.99 -49.71 -16.29
CA ALA A 228 43.70 -50.26 -14.96
C ALA A 228 42.89 -49.29 -14.07
N ALA A 229 41.81 -49.80 -13.47
CA ALA A 229 41.06 -49.20 -12.37
C ALA A 229 41.97 -49.10 -11.11
N THR A 230 41.82 -48.17 -10.17
CA THR A 230 40.77 -48.10 -9.14
C THR A 230 41.09 -46.90 -8.22
N ALA A 231 40.09 -46.14 -7.77
CA ALA A 231 39.94 -45.63 -6.38
C ALA A 231 39.07 -44.36 -6.36
N SER A 232 37.99 -44.43 -5.57
CA SER A 232 37.05 -43.34 -5.34
C SER A 232 37.67 -42.21 -4.51
N ARG A 233 37.54 -40.96 -4.95
CA ARG A 233 37.48 -39.79 -4.06
C ARG A 233 36.40 -38.84 -4.59
N THR A 234 35.40 -38.63 -3.75
CA THR A 234 34.34 -37.64 -3.91
C THR A 234 34.90 -36.24 -4.15
N PRO A 235 34.36 -35.46 -5.10
CA PRO A 235 34.81 -34.10 -5.32
C PRO A 235 34.28 -33.19 -4.19
N LYS A 236 35.19 -32.64 -3.38
CA LYS A 236 34.89 -31.49 -2.51
C LYS A 236 34.42 -30.34 -3.39
N LYS A 237 33.13 -30.04 -3.32
CA LYS A 237 32.51 -28.83 -3.90
C LYS A 237 33.14 -27.62 -3.21
N ALA A 238 33.87 -26.80 -3.98
CA ALA A 238 34.34 -25.50 -3.52
C ALA A 238 33.15 -24.62 -3.11
N PRO A 239 33.26 -23.82 -2.03
CA PRO A 239 32.20 -22.90 -1.64
C PRO A 239 32.01 -21.84 -2.74
N LYS A 240 30.77 -21.66 -3.20
CA LYS A 240 30.41 -20.60 -4.14
C LYS A 240 30.67 -19.23 -3.48
N PRO A 241 31.23 -18.25 -4.19
CA PRO A 241 31.42 -16.91 -3.65
C PRO A 241 30.05 -16.28 -3.34
N VAL A 242 29.93 -15.67 -2.17
CA VAL A 242 28.75 -14.90 -1.75
C VAL A 242 28.63 -13.72 -2.71
N ALA A 243 27.67 -13.77 -3.64
CA ALA A 243 27.42 -12.67 -4.56
C ALA A 243 26.94 -11.47 -3.74
N THR A 244 27.63 -10.34 -3.88
CA THR A 244 27.20 -9.09 -3.24
C THR A 244 25.85 -8.66 -3.85
N PRO A 245 24.80 -8.43 -3.05
CA PRO A 245 23.47 -8.08 -3.56
C PRO A 245 23.48 -6.75 -4.33
N ASN A 246 22.71 -6.67 -5.42
CA ASN A 246 22.43 -5.43 -6.18
C ASN A 246 23.64 -4.49 -6.37
N LEU A 247 24.68 -4.98 -7.05
CA LEU A 247 25.90 -4.19 -7.31
C LEU A 247 25.66 -2.91 -8.11
N LYS A 248 24.62 -2.89 -8.96
CA LYS A 248 24.33 -1.75 -9.84
C LYS A 248 23.47 -0.68 -9.16
N GLY A 249 22.79 -1.00 -8.07
CA GLY A 249 21.87 -0.07 -7.40
C GLY A 249 20.62 0.24 -8.22
N ILE A 250 20.13 -0.74 -8.99
CA ILE A 250 19.00 -0.58 -9.93
C ILE A 250 17.94 -1.63 -9.61
N SER A 251 16.67 -1.26 -9.78
CA SER A 251 15.54 -2.20 -9.73
C SER A 251 15.64 -3.17 -10.91
N VAL A 252 15.94 -4.44 -10.64
CA VAL A 252 16.16 -5.43 -11.70
C VAL A 252 14.82 -5.90 -12.25
N PRO A 253 14.54 -5.79 -13.57
CA PRO A 253 13.33 -6.35 -14.15
C PRO A 253 13.43 -7.89 -14.16
N LEU A 254 12.42 -8.53 -13.59
CA LEU A 254 12.34 -9.98 -13.45
C LEU A 254 11.23 -10.55 -14.36
N THR A 255 11.63 -11.49 -15.20
CA THR A 255 10.76 -12.39 -15.97
C THR A 255 10.42 -13.64 -15.16
N ALA A 256 9.46 -14.47 -15.61
CA ALA A 256 9.13 -15.71 -14.93
C ALA A 256 10.36 -16.64 -14.71
N GLU A 257 11.22 -16.75 -15.71
CA GLU A 257 12.44 -17.58 -15.66
C GLU A 257 13.49 -17.03 -14.69
N THR A 258 13.77 -15.72 -14.78
CA THR A 258 14.76 -15.06 -13.91
C THR A 258 14.28 -14.93 -12.48
N PHE A 259 12.97 -14.79 -12.27
CA PHE A 259 12.35 -14.86 -10.94
C PHE A 259 12.59 -16.24 -10.32
N GLN A 260 12.34 -17.32 -11.07
CA GLN A 260 12.54 -18.66 -10.55
C GLN A 260 14.01 -18.91 -10.19
N SER A 261 14.95 -18.60 -11.10
CA SER A 261 16.37 -18.89 -10.92
C SER A 261 17.04 -18.01 -9.88
N ASN A 262 16.73 -16.71 -9.81
CA ASN A 262 17.41 -15.75 -8.92
C ASN A 262 16.72 -15.58 -7.57
N VAL A 263 15.39 -15.72 -7.50
CA VAL A 263 14.61 -15.46 -6.28
C VAL A 263 14.28 -16.76 -5.56
N THR A 264 13.61 -17.70 -6.24
CA THR A 264 13.05 -18.88 -5.55
C THR A 264 14.06 -20.01 -5.34
N MET A 265 15.00 -20.19 -6.27
CA MET A 265 16.03 -21.25 -6.22
C MET A 265 17.27 -20.83 -5.42
N THR A 266 17.39 -19.56 -5.05
CA THR A 266 18.46 -19.05 -4.18
C THR A 266 17.93 -18.80 -2.77
N GLN A 267 18.81 -18.45 -1.83
CA GLN A 267 18.41 -17.96 -0.49
C GLN A 267 18.76 -16.48 -0.32
N GLU A 268 18.99 -15.78 -1.44
CA GLU A 268 19.30 -14.36 -1.42
C GLU A 268 18.02 -13.56 -1.11
N PRO A 269 18.10 -12.53 -0.27
CA PRO A 269 16.94 -11.70 0.04
C PRO A 269 16.64 -10.77 -1.15
N TRP A 270 15.37 -10.73 -1.54
CA TRP A 270 14.86 -9.89 -2.64
C TRP A 270 13.66 -9.08 -2.19
N PHE A 271 13.64 -7.79 -2.49
CA PHE A 271 12.47 -6.94 -2.29
C PHE A 271 11.92 -6.54 -3.66
N ILE A 272 10.71 -7.00 -3.97
CA ILE A 272 10.17 -7.00 -5.33
C ILE A 272 8.84 -6.25 -5.37
N LYS A 273 8.74 -5.26 -6.27
CA LYS A 273 7.45 -4.64 -6.62
C LYS A 273 6.80 -5.40 -7.77
N PHE A 274 5.50 -5.66 -7.64
CA PHE A 274 4.65 -6.15 -8.72
C PHE A 274 3.75 -5.01 -9.17
N TYR A 275 3.86 -4.65 -10.45
CA TYR A 275 3.24 -3.45 -10.98
C TYR A 275 2.59 -3.69 -12.34
N ALA A 276 1.74 -2.75 -12.73
CA ALA A 276 1.23 -2.63 -14.09
C ALA A 276 1.50 -1.20 -14.61
N PRO A 277 1.94 -1.03 -15.86
CA PRO A 277 2.36 0.27 -16.41
C PRO A 277 1.24 1.31 -16.44
N TRP A 278 -0.02 0.90 -16.57
CA TRP A 278 -1.19 1.79 -16.58
C TRP A 278 -1.68 2.17 -15.17
N CYS A 279 -1.15 1.55 -14.11
CA CYS A 279 -1.63 1.81 -12.75
C CYS A 279 -1.01 3.11 -12.21
N HIS A 280 -1.85 4.13 -12.02
CA HIS A 280 -1.42 5.43 -11.48
C HIS A 280 -0.67 5.31 -10.14
N HIS A 281 -1.13 4.45 -9.23
CA HIS A 281 -0.46 4.22 -7.95
C HIS A 281 0.93 3.57 -8.10
N CYS A 282 1.12 2.73 -9.13
CA CYS A 282 2.44 2.17 -9.45
C CYS A 282 3.38 3.26 -10.00
N GLN A 283 2.88 4.11 -10.91
CA GLN A 283 3.65 5.22 -11.48
C GLN A 283 4.09 6.20 -10.40
N ALA A 284 3.20 6.57 -9.48
CA ALA A 284 3.53 7.46 -8.36
C ALA A 284 4.62 6.88 -7.42
N MET A 285 4.68 5.56 -7.29
CA MET A 285 5.65 4.86 -6.43
C MET A 285 7.01 4.63 -7.13
N ALA A 286 7.03 4.58 -8.46
CA ALA A 286 8.23 4.29 -9.25
C ALA A 286 9.48 5.09 -8.86
N PRO A 287 9.44 6.44 -8.71
CA PRO A 287 10.64 7.21 -8.35
C PRO A 287 11.20 6.83 -6.98
N ASN A 288 10.33 6.63 -5.98
CA ASN A 288 10.75 6.19 -4.64
C ASN A 288 11.38 4.79 -4.70
N TRP A 289 10.87 3.90 -5.56
CA TRP A 289 11.40 2.55 -5.72
C TRP A 289 12.78 2.53 -6.40
N GLU A 290 13.00 3.40 -7.38
CA GLU A 290 14.31 3.56 -8.02
C GLU A 290 15.34 4.14 -7.05
N GLN A 291 14.94 5.11 -6.23
CA GLN A 291 15.80 5.66 -5.17
C GLN A 291 16.14 4.61 -4.12
N LEU A 292 15.16 3.80 -3.68
CA LEU A 292 15.40 2.66 -2.79
C LEU A 292 16.44 1.69 -3.38
N ALA A 293 16.36 1.38 -4.68
CA ALA A 293 17.33 0.52 -5.33
C ALA A 293 18.76 1.06 -5.27
N LYS A 294 18.93 2.40 -5.33
CA LYS A 294 20.23 3.06 -5.18
C LYS A 294 20.73 3.01 -3.74
N GLU A 295 19.87 3.27 -2.76
CA GLU A 295 20.24 3.25 -1.34
C GLU A 295 20.58 1.84 -0.83
N MET A 296 19.90 0.83 -1.37
CA MET A 296 20.12 -0.58 -1.02
C MET A 296 21.24 -1.24 -1.84
N LYS A 297 22.00 -0.47 -2.62
CA LYS A 297 23.14 -0.96 -3.41
C LYS A 297 24.14 -1.70 -2.51
N GLY A 298 24.50 -2.92 -2.89
CA GLY A 298 25.42 -3.76 -2.11
C GLY A 298 24.82 -4.44 -0.88
N LYS A 299 23.57 -4.10 -0.50
CA LYS A 299 22.92 -4.56 0.75
C LYS A 299 21.75 -5.52 0.48
N LEU A 300 20.85 -5.18 -0.44
CA LEU A 300 19.64 -5.95 -0.73
C LEU A 300 19.31 -5.95 -2.23
N ASN A 301 18.87 -7.09 -2.75
CA ASN A 301 18.39 -7.19 -4.13
C ASN A 301 17.03 -6.52 -4.28
N ILE A 302 16.94 -5.51 -5.14
CA ILE A 302 15.68 -4.83 -5.47
C ILE A 302 15.24 -5.26 -6.87
N GLY A 303 14.01 -5.74 -6.98
CA GLY A 303 13.45 -6.26 -8.23
C GLY A 303 12.11 -5.63 -8.59
N GLU A 304 11.72 -5.82 -9.84
CA GLU A 304 10.41 -5.43 -10.33
C GLU A 304 9.84 -6.43 -11.34
N VAL A 305 8.54 -6.66 -11.25
CA VAL A 305 7.80 -7.56 -12.14
C VAL A 305 6.66 -6.79 -12.77
N ASN A 306 6.67 -6.71 -14.11
CA ASN A 306 5.56 -6.17 -14.88
C ASN A 306 4.49 -7.26 -15.06
N CYS A 307 3.36 -7.12 -14.39
CA CYS A 307 2.28 -8.10 -14.41
C CYS A 307 1.45 -8.12 -15.71
N ASP A 308 1.53 -7.07 -16.54
CA ASP A 308 0.91 -7.11 -17.88
C ASP A 308 1.71 -8.05 -18.80
N ALA A 309 3.04 -8.00 -18.72
CA ALA A 309 3.92 -8.91 -19.46
C ALA A 309 3.96 -10.32 -18.85
N GLU A 310 4.06 -10.40 -17.51
CA GLU A 310 4.25 -11.64 -16.74
C GLU A 310 2.99 -12.02 -15.95
N SER A 311 1.84 -12.05 -16.63
CA SER A 311 0.53 -12.28 -15.98
C SER A 311 0.41 -13.62 -15.25
N ARG A 312 1.12 -14.67 -15.72
CA ARG A 312 1.14 -15.99 -15.07
C ARG A 312 1.85 -15.93 -13.72
N LEU A 313 3.05 -15.34 -13.67
CA LEU A 313 3.82 -15.16 -12.44
C LEU A 313 3.00 -14.41 -11.38
N CYS A 314 2.34 -13.32 -11.77
CA CYS A 314 1.52 -12.53 -10.85
C CYS A 314 0.28 -13.28 -10.33
N LYS A 315 -0.30 -14.19 -11.12
CA LYS A 315 -1.37 -15.09 -10.69
C LYS A 315 -0.86 -16.16 -9.73
N ASP A 316 0.31 -16.74 -10.00
CA ASP A 316 0.92 -17.77 -9.16
C ASP A 316 1.28 -17.23 -7.77
N VAL A 317 1.75 -15.98 -7.72
CA VAL A 317 2.01 -15.25 -6.46
C VAL A 317 0.69 -14.81 -5.76
N ARG A 318 -0.47 -14.96 -6.41
CA ARG A 318 -1.81 -14.64 -5.87
C ARG A 318 -1.94 -13.19 -5.39
N LEU A 319 -1.50 -12.24 -6.22
CA LEU A 319 -1.62 -10.82 -5.91
C LEU A 319 -3.10 -10.39 -5.86
N ARG A 320 -3.45 -9.52 -4.90
CA ARG A 320 -4.81 -8.99 -4.74
C ARG A 320 -5.08 -7.71 -5.53
N GLY A 321 -4.02 -6.99 -5.90
CA GLY A 321 -4.09 -5.73 -6.63
C GLY A 321 -2.71 -5.18 -6.95
N TYR A 322 -2.67 -3.97 -7.52
CA TYR A 322 -1.43 -3.28 -7.88
C TYR A 322 -1.38 -1.87 -7.26
N PRO A 323 -0.20 -1.39 -6.83
CA PRO A 323 1.03 -2.16 -6.63
C PRO A 323 0.92 -3.10 -5.40
N SER A 324 1.49 -4.29 -5.52
CA SER A 324 1.78 -5.18 -4.39
C SER A 324 3.29 -5.32 -4.27
N ILE A 325 3.80 -5.30 -3.04
CA ILE A 325 5.23 -5.32 -2.78
C ILE A 325 5.50 -6.50 -1.83
N LEU A 326 6.45 -7.34 -2.20
CA LEU A 326 6.73 -8.58 -1.49
C LEU A 326 8.22 -8.69 -1.25
N PHE A 327 8.58 -9.08 -0.02
CA PHE A 327 9.91 -9.52 0.33
C PHE A 327 10.00 -11.03 0.18
N PHE A 328 11.07 -11.51 -0.46
CA PHE A 328 11.34 -12.91 -0.72
C PHE A 328 12.68 -13.32 -0.12
N LYS A 329 12.73 -14.56 0.37
CA LYS A 329 13.97 -15.26 0.69
C LYS A 329 13.76 -16.72 0.29
N GLY A 330 14.28 -17.10 -0.87
CA GLY A 330 13.97 -18.38 -1.48
C GLY A 330 12.48 -18.55 -1.77
N GLY A 331 11.91 -19.69 -1.34
CA GLY A 331 10.49 -20.00 -1.54
C GLY A 331 9.52 -19.29 -0.60
N GLU A 332 10.02 -18.58 0.43
CA GLU A 332 9.19 -17.89 1.41
C GLU A 332 9.04 -16.40 1.08
N ARG A 333 7.87 -15.84 1.41
CA ARG A 333 7.52 -14.45 1.07
C ARG A 333 6.63 -13.78 2.11
N VAL A 334 6.74 -12.46 2.20
CA VAL A 334 5.92 -11.62 3.07
C VAL A 334 5.52 -10.34 2.34
N GLU A 335 4.25 -9.95 2.47
CA GLU A 335 3.70 -8.74 1.85
C GLU A 335 4.04 -7.52 2.70
N TYR A 336 4.40 -6.44 2.03
CA TYR A 336 4.64 -5.14 2.65
C TYR A 336 3.36 -4.29 2.60
N ASP A 337 2.80 -4.02 3.78
CA ASP A 337 1.55 -3.26 3.97
C ASP A 337 1.79 -1.83 4.50
N GLY A 338 3.05 -1.37 4.50
CA GLY A 338 3.42 -0.05 5.00
C GLY A 338 3.18 1.10 4.00
N LEU A 339 3.52 2.32 4.43
CA LEU A 339 3.49 3.51 3.58
C LEU A 339 4.51 3.41 2.44
N ARG A 340 4.25 4.08 1.32
CA ARG A 340 5.06 3.95 0.09
C ARG A 340 6.07 5.09 -0.10
N GLY A 341 6.46 5.74 0.99
CA GLY A 341 7.53 6.73 1.02
C GLY A 341 8.90 6.05 0.96
N LEU A 342 9.91 6.78 0.48
CA LEU A 342 11.30 6.28 0.45
C LEU A 342 11.77 5.86 1.85
N GLY A 343 11.59 6.72 2.86
CA GLY A 343 12.01 6.44 4.23
C GLY A 343 11.37 5.17 4.82
N ASP A 344 10.10 4.92 4.53
CA ASP A 344 9.39 3.72 4.99
C ASP A 344 9.96 2.45 4.34
N PHE A 345 10.22 2.52 3.02
CA PHE A 345 10.83 1.41 2.29
C PHE A 345 12.23 1.08 2.80
N VAL A 346 13.04 2.10 3.08
CA VAL A 346 14.41 1.94 3.58
C VAL A 346 14.38 1.31 4.97
N GLN A 347 13.56 1.84 5.88
CA GLN A 347 13.41 1.28 7.22
C GLN A 347 12.95 -0.18 7.18
N TYR A 348 12.00 -0.52 6.31
CA TYR A 348 11.56 -1.91 6.16
C TYR A 348 12.68 -2.78 5.57
N ALA A 349 13.38 -2.31 4.55
CA ALA A 349 14.45 -3.05 3.89
C ALA A 349 15.63 -3.34 4.83
N GLU A 350 16.02 -2.38 5.67
CA GLU A 350 17.04 -2.56 6.71
C GLU A 350 16.63 -3.61 7.74
N LYS A 351 15.40 -3.50 8.28
CA LYS A 351 14.85 -4.52 9.20
C LYS A 351 14.77 -5.90 8.55
N ALA A 352 14.45 -5.96 7.26
CA ALA A 352 14.36 -7.20 6.51
C ALA A 352 15.75 -7.85 6.33
N ILE A 353 16.81 -7.07 6.09
CA ILE A 353 18.18 -7.57 6.02
C ILE A 353 18.59 -8.20 7.35
N ASP A 354 18.37 -7.50 8.46
CA ASP A 354 18.75 -7.97 9.79
C ASP A 354 18.13 -9.35 10.09
N ILE A 355 16.86 -9.52 9.76
CA ILE A 355 16.10 -10.76 9.93
C ILE A 355 16.52 -11.84 8.93
N SER A 356 16.92 -11.44 7.72
CA SER A 356 17.37 -12.37 6.68
C SER A 356 18.70 -13.06 7.02
N SER A 357 19.50 -12.50 7.93
CA SER A 357 20.77 -13.10 8.39
C SER A 357 20.60 -14.37 9.24
N GLY A 358 19.38 -14.72 9.63
CA GLY A 358 19.05 -15.88 10.45
C GLY A 358 18.67 -15.51 11.88
N VAL A 359 18.45 -16.52 12.73
CA VAL A 359 18.11 -16.32 14.15
C VAL A 359 19.40 -16.28 14.98
N PRO A 360 19.81 -15.12 15.53
CA PRO A 360 21.04 -15.01 16.30
C PRO A 360 20.92 -15.74 17.64
N ASP A 361 22.03 -16.34 18.08
CA ASP A 361 22.20 -16.90 19.42
C ASP A 361 22.65 -15.78 20.39
N VAL A 362 21.99 -15.66 21.54
CA VAL A 362 22.19 -14.55 22.47
C VAL A 362 22.46 -15.04 23.90
N ASP A 363 23.46 -14.43 24.54
CA ASP A 363 23.79 -14.59 25.95
C ASP A 363 23.01 -13.57 26.81
N ALA A 364 22.98 -13.74 28.13
CA ALA A 364 22.22 -12.89 29.05
C ALA A 364 22.53 -11.39 28.93
N ASP A 365 23.81 -11.01 28.78
CA ASP A 365 24.21 -9.61 28.65
C ASP A 365 23.75 -9.00 27.33
N SER A 366 23.92 -9.74 26.23
CA SER A 366 23.45 -9.32 24.91
C SER A 366 21.93 -9.22 24.86
N PHE A 367 21.23 -10.12 25.55
CA PHE A 367 19.79 -10.11 25.67
C PHE A 367 19.30 -8.88 26.44
N LYS A 368 19.98 -8.50 27.52
CA LYS A 368 19.69 -7.26 28.25
C LYS A 368 19.85 -6.01 27.37
N ALA A 369 20.91 -5.95 26.57
CA ALA A 369 21.11 -4.87 25.61
C ALA A 369 20.03 -4.83 24.50
N LEU A 370 19.48 -5.99 24.12
CA LEU A 370 18.34 -6.07 23.20
C LEU A 370 17.04 -5.58 23.88
N GLU A 371 16.80 -5.92 25.15
CA GLU A 371 15.60 -5.47 25.89
C GLU A 371 15.53 -3.94 26.03
N GLU A 372 16.66 -3.24 25.99
CA GLU A 372 16.71 -1.77 26.02
C GLU A 372 16.39 -1.12 24.66
N LYS A 373 16.63 -1.84 23.56
CA LYS A 373 16.47 -1.32 22.19
C LYS A 373 15.16 -1.74 21.55
N GLU A 374 14.74 -2.99 21.78
CA GLU A 374 13.60 -3.62 21.16
C GLU A 374 12.46 -3.76 22.18
N GLU A 375 11.25 -3.35 21.78
CA GLU A 375 10.09 -3.40 22.67
C GLU A 375 9.52 -4.83 22.80
N VAL A 376 9.70 -5.64 21.75
CA VAL A 376 9.22 -7.01 21.67
C VAL A 376 10.30 -7.93 21.12
N ILE A 377 10.63 -8.95 21.91
CA ILE A 377 11.64 -9.95 21.56
C ILE A 377 11.02 -11.33 21.73
N PHE A 378 11.05 -12.14 20.68
CA PHE A 378 10.76 -13.56 20.77
C PHE A 378 12.03 -14.33 21.10
N VAL A 379 11.98 -15.15 22.15
CA VAL A 379 13.13 -15.92 22.63
C VAL A 379 12.83 -17.40 22.54
N TYR A 380 13.63 -18.09 21.75
CA TYR A 380 13.60 -19.53 21.60
C TYR A 380 14.67 -20.20 22.48
N PHE A 381 14.22 -20.91 23.49
CA PHE A 381 15.04 -21.68 24.41
C PHE A 381 15.24 -23.08 23.86
N TYR A 382 16.50 -23.48 23.72
CA TYR A 382 16.87 -24.79 23.21
C TYR A 382 17.99 -25.40 24.04
N ASP A 383 18.05 -26.72 24.03
CA ASP A 383 19.14 -27.49 24.63
C ASP A 383 19.86 -28.34 23.58
N HIS A 384 20.95 -29.00 23.96
CA HIS A 384 21.71 -29.93 23.11
C HIS A 384 20.86 -31.09 22.53
N ALA A 385 19.75 -31.44 23.18
CA ALA A 385 18.80 -32.45 22.72
C ALA A 385 17.81 -31.96 21.65
N THR A 386 17.83 -30.68 21.29
CA THR A 386 16.92 -30.07 20.29
C THR A 386 17.28 -30.56 18.89
N THR A 387 16.29 -31.00 18.10
CA THR A 387 16.57 -31.62 16.80
C THR A 387 16.82 -30.58 15.71
N SER A 388 17.47 -30.99 14.62
CA SER A 388 17.64 -30.15 13.42
C SER A 388 16.30 -29.72 12.82
N GLU A 389 15.27 -30.56 12.91
CA GLU A 389 13.91 -30.25 12.45
C GLU A 389 13.31 -29.06 13.19
N ASP A 390 13.57 -28.94 14.49
CA ASP A 390 13.09 -27.82 15.30
C ASP A 390 13.74 -26.51 14.84
N PHE A 391 15.05 -26.52 14.55
CA PHE A 391 15.75 -25.35 14.00
C PHE A 391 15.26 -25.00 12.59
N MET A 392 15.02 -26.00 11.74
CA MET A 392 14.42 -25.77 10.42
C MET A 392 13.02 -25.16 10.52
N ALA A 393 12.22 -25.52 11.53
CA ALA A 393 10.92 -24.89 11.76
C ALA A 393 11.06 -23.45 12.25
N LEU A 394 12.03 -23.20 13.13
CA LEU A 394 12.36 -21.87 13.68
C LEU A 394 12.80 -20.90 12.57
N GLU A 395 13.66 -21.34 11.64
CA GLU A 395 14.23 -20.49 10.58
C GLU A 395 13.20 -19.97 9.56
N ARG A 396 11.99 -20.54 9.53
CA ARG A 396 10.88 -20.09 8.66
C ARG A 396 10.01 -18.98 9.26
N LEU A 397 10.14 -18.74 10.56
CA LEU A 397 9.38 -17.71 11.28
C LEU A 397 9.84 -16.26 11.01
N PRO A 398 11.15 -15.94 10.94
CA PRO A 398 11.64 -14.58 11.00
C PRO A 398 11.08 -13.67 9.92
N LEU A 399 10.89 -14.16 8.70
CA LEU A 399 10.40 -13.35 7.58
C LEU A 399 9.04 -12.71 7.90
N SER A 400 8.13 -13.45 8.55
CA SER A 400 6.80 -12.93 8.91
C SER A 400 6.84 -11.89 10.03
N LEU A 401 7.99 -11.70 10.70
CA LEU A 401 8.16 -10.78 11.82
C LEU A 401 8.83 -9.47 11.39
N ILE A 402 9.14 -9.30 10.10
CA ILE A 402 9.80 -8.08 9.59
C ILE A 402 8.94 -6.86 9.92
N GLY A 403 9.56 -5.88 10.59
CA GLY A 403 8.89 -4.66 11.03
C GLY A 403 8.12 -4.79 12.34
N HIS A 404 7.96 -6.00 12.88
CA HIS A 404 7.15 -6.26 14.08
C HIS A 404 7.99 -6.61 15.32
N ALA A 405 8.85 -7.64 15.22
CA ALA A 405 9.61 -8.11 16.39
C ALA A 405 10.86 -8.89 15.98
N LYS A 406 11.84 -8.93 16.88
CA LYS A 406 13.07 -9.71 16.70
C LYS A 406 12.91 -11.12 17.27
N LEU A 407 13.35 -12.13 16.53
CA LEU A 407 13.44 -13.51 17.02
C LEU A 407 14.89 -13.85 17.32
N VAL A 408 15.17 -14.32 18.53
CA VAL A 408 16.48 -14.76 18.98
C VAL A 408 16.38 -16.17 19.58
N LYS A 409 17.50 -16.89 19.59
CA LYS A 409 17.61 -18.18 20.28
C LYS A 409 18.64 -18.07 21.39
N THR A 410 18.51 -18.88 22.43
CA THR A 410 19.46 -18.90 23.53
C THR A 410 19.56 -20.27 24.17
N LYS A 411 20.76 -20.57 24.66
CA LYS A 411 21.08 -21.73 25.49
C LYS A 411 21.68 -21.37 26.87
N ASP A 412 21.60 -20.09 27.25
CA ASP A 412 22.25 -19.57 28.46
C ASP A 412 21.49 -19.97 29.76
N PRO A 413 22.15 -20.66 30.71
CA PRO A 413 21.56 -21.02 32.00
C PRO A 413 21.03 -19.85 32.84
N ALA A 414 21.61 -18.66 32.71
CA ALA A 414 21.15 -17.47 33.43
C ALA A 414 19.74 -17.07 32.98
N LEU A 415 19.47 -17.16 31.67
CA LEU A 415 18.15 -16.87 31.11
C LEU A 415 17.13 -17.95 31.45
N TYR A 416 17.55 -19.22 31.56
CA TYR A 416 16.66 -20.30 32.01
C TYR A 416 16.13 -20.04 33.41
N SER A 417 17.02 -19.63 34.31
CA SER A 417 16.70 -19.33 35.70
C SER A 417 15.79 -18.10 35.80
N ARG A 418 16.10 -17.02 35.06
CA ARG A 418 15.29 -15.78 35.01
C ARG A 418 13.86 -16.05 34.55
N PHE A 419 13.70 -16.81 33.47
CA PHE A 419 12.39 -17.08 32.86
C PHE A 419 11.72 -18.37 33.37
N LYS A 420 12.32 -19.05 34.35
CA LYS A 420 11.82 -20.30 34.96
C LYS A 420 11.55 -21.40 33.92
N ILE A 421 12.46 -21.54 32.96
CA ILE A 421 12.38 -22.55 31.90
C ILE A 421 12.98 -23.86 32.41
N THR A 422 12.16 -24.90 32.49
CA THR A 422 12.56 -26.26 32.92
C THR A 422 12.38 -27.32 31.83
N THR A 423 11.75 -26.95 30.71
CA THR A 423 11.45 -27.86 29.60
C THR A 423 11.93 -27.23 28.31
N TRP A 424 12.39 -28.04 27.36
CA TRP A 424 12.87 -27.61 26.05
C TRP A 424 12.26 -28.48 24.94
N PRO A 425 12.08 -27.96 23.71
CA PRO A 425 12.24 -26.55 23.34
C PRO A 425 11.09 -25.67 23.85
N ARG A 426 11.36 -24.38 24.10
CA ARG A 426 10.34 -23.41 24.54
C ARG A 426 10.46 -22.10 23.80
N LEU A 427 9.32 -21.46 23.54
CA LEU A 427 9.24 -20.14 22.93
C LEU A 427 8.48 -19.21 23.88
N LEU A 428 9.00 -17.99 24.04
CA LEU A 428 8.30 -16.92 24.75
C LEU A 428 8.46 -15.59 24.01
N ALA A 429 7.55 -14.67 24.29
CA ALA A 429 7.66 -13.26 23.92
C ALA A 429 8.02 -12.45 25.17
N SER A 430 9.17 -11.80 25.18
CA SER A 430 9.52 -10.78 26.17
C SER A 430 9.01 -9.43 25.65
N ARG A 431 8.02 -8.88 26.33
CA ARG A 431 7.48 -7.54 26.06
C ARG A 431 7.76 -6.68 27.27
N GLU A 432 8.77 -5.83 27.20
CA GLU A 432 9.11 -4.87 28.25
C GLU A 432 9.25 -5.52 29.65
N GLY A 433 9.91 -6.70 29.71
CA GLY A 433 10.12 -7.45 30.95
C GLY A 433 8.96 -8.36 31.37
N ARG A 434 7.82 -8.35 30.66
CA ARG A 434 6.69 -9.28 30.90
C ARG A 434 6.74 -10.47 29.92
N PRO A 435 7.14 -11.67 30.38
CA PRO A 435 7.18 -12.84 29.51
C PRO A 435 5.77 -13.37 29.22
N THR A 436 5.48 -13.64 27.97
CA THR A 436 4.29 -14.38 27.52
C THR A 436 4.76 -15.70 26.92
N TYR A 437 4.37 -16.81 27.54
CA TYR A 437 4.84 -18.14 27.14
C TYR A 437 3.96 -18.75 26.05
N TYR A 438 4.58 -19.36 25.04
CA TYR A 438 3.88 -20.28 24.16
C TYR A 438 3.76 -21.64 24.85
N THR A 439 2.52 -22.13 25.00
CA THR A 439 2.22 -23.39 25.68
C THR A 439 1.77 -24.45 24.68
N PRO A 440 2.69 -25.10 23.97
CA PRO A 440 2.35 -26.24 23.11
C PRO A 440 1.88 -27.42 23.97
N LEU A 441 0.95 -28.22 23.43
CA LEU A 441 0.54 -29.49 24.04
C LEU A 441 1.53 -30.61 23.70
N THR A 442 2.19 -30.53 22.53
CA THR A 442 3.13 -31.54 22.05
C THR A 442 4.37 -30.92 21.37
N PRO A 443 5.51 -31.62 21.29
CA PRO A 443 6.67 -31.15 20.52
C PRO A 443 6.36 -30.90 19.03
N GLY A 444 5.43 -31.66 18.45
CA GLY A 444 4.99 -31.44 17.06
C GLY A 444 4.34 -30.07 16.83
N GLU A 445 3.66 -29.52 17.83
CA GLU A 445 3.06 -28.18 17.75
C GLU A 445 4.10 -27.05 17.78
N MET A 446 5.29 -27.29 18.34
CA MET A 446 6.42 -26.36 18.25
C MET A 446 7.00 -26.30 16.83
N ARG A 447 6.91 -27.40 16.08
CA ARG A 447 7.36 -27.47 14.67
C ARG A 447 6.31 -26.93 13.70
N ASN A 448 5.06 -26.77 14.15
CA ASN A 448 3.99 -26.24 13.32
C ASN A 448 4.12 -24.72 13.18
N THR A 449 4.88 -24.30 12.17
CA THR A 449 5.16 -22.88 11.86
C THR A 449 3.89 -22.03 11.80
N ARG A 450 2.76 -22.55 11.28
CA ARG A 450 1.51 -21.78 11.20
C ARG A 450 0.93 -21.48 12.58
N GLN A 451 0.93 -22.47 13.47
CA GLN A 451 0.38 -22.30 14.82
C GLN A 451 1.26 -21.35 15.64
N VAL A 452 2.58 -21.53 15.54
CA VAL A 452 3.56 -20.64 16.18
C VAL A 452 3.40 -19.21 15.65
N LEU A 453 3.35 -19.00 14.32
CA LEU A 453 3.16 -17.68 13.73
C LEU A 453 1.84 -17.02 14.16
N ASN A 454 0.74 -17.78 14.23
CA ASN A 454 -0.55 -17.23 14.70
C ASN A 454 -0.45 -16.74 16.15
N TRP A 455 0.24 -17.49 17.00
CA TRP A 455 0.50 -17.06 18.38
C TRP A 455 1.46 -15.85 18.44
N MET A 456 2.52 -15.83 17.63
CA MET A 456 3.45 -14.69 17.55
C MET A 456 2.70 -13.42 17.12
N LYS A 457 1.84 -13.50 16.09
CA LYS A 457 0.98 -12.38 15.66
C LYS A 457 0.07 -11.88 16.77
N SER A 458 -0.43 -12.76 17.64
CA SER A 458 -1.24 -12.32 18.78
C SER A 458 -0.45 -11.58 19.87
N THR A 459 0.89 -11.62 19.83
CA THR A 459 1.77 -11.11 20.89
C THR A 459 2.94 -10.24 20.39
N TRP A 460 3.02 -9.95 19.10
CA TRP A 460 4.14 -9.18 18.51
C TRP A 460 4.04 -7.67 18.72
N LEU A 461 2.91 -7.15 19.19
CA LEU A 461 2.75 -5.75 19.49
C LEU A 461 3.27 -5.48 20.91
N PRO A 462 3.98 -4.36 21.12
CA PRO A 462 4.35 -3.90 22.45
C PRO A 462 3.09 -3.65 23.30
N ILE A 463 3.26 -3.46 24.60
CA ILE A 463 2.13 -3.29 25.54
C ILE A 463 1.31 -2.03 25.19
N VAL A 464 2.00 -0.98 24.75
CA VAL A 464 1.39 0.28 24.27
C VAL A 464 2.03 0.63 22.92
N PRO A 465 1.54 0.04 21.81
CA PRO A 465 2.02 0.31 20.45
C PRO A 465 1.58 1.68 19.96
N GLU A 466 2.37 2.22 19.05
CA GLU A 466 1.96 3.36 18.23
C GLU A 466 0.92 2.90 17.20
N VAL A 467 -0.17 3.65 17.09
CA VAL A 467 -1.17 3.49 16.02
C VAL A 467 -0.65 4.16 14.76
N THR A 468 -0.47 3.35 13.72
CA THR A 468 -0.10 3.77 12.37
C THR A 468 -1.13 3.27 11.37
N ALA A 469 -1.07 3.75 10.13
CA ALA A 469 -2.03 3.34 9.10
C ALA A 469 -2.01 1.82 8.80
N SER A 470 -0.88 1.14 9.02
CA SER A 470 -0.73 -0.30 8.74
C SER A 470 -1.27 -1.19 9.86
N ASN A 471 -1.17 -0.77 11.12
CA ASN A 471 -1.58 -1.58 12.28
C ASN A 471 -2.91 -1.14 12.94
N ALA A 472 -3.49 -0.01 12.53
CA ALA A 472 -4.68 0.56 13.17
C ALA A 472 -5.83 -0.45 13.30
N ARG A 473 -6.13 -1.22 12.24
CA ARG A 473 -7.19 -2.24 12.27
C ARG A 473 -6.90 -3.36 13.26
N GLU A 474 -5.65 -3.83 13.31
CA GLU A 474 -5.25 -4.90 14.24
C GLU A 474 -5.36 -4.46 15.71
N ILE A 475 -5.09 -3.17 15.97
CA ILE A 475 -5.19 -2.57 17.30
C ILE A 475 -6.65 -2.29 17.68
N MET A 476 -7.45 -1.75 16.76
CA MET A 476 -8.80 -1.22 17.06
C MET A 476 -9.95 -2.21 16.87
N ASP A 477 -9.91 -3.07 15.86
CA ASP A 477 -11.06 -3.93 15.53
C ASP A 477 -11.32 -4.96 16.66
N GLY A 478 -12.58 -5.12 17.06
CA GLY A 478 -12.99 -6.11 18.06
C GLY A 478 -12.57 -5.80 19.51
N LYS A 479 -11.99 -4.63 19.78
CA LYS A 479 -11.35 -4.29 21.06
C LYS A 479 -11.81 -2.90 21.55
N ILE A 480 -11.78 -2.73 22.87
CA ILE A 480 -11.85 -1.40 23.47
C ILE A 480 -10.42 -0.88 23.58
N VAL A 481 -10.12 0.23 22.90
CA VAL A 481 -8.76 0.79 22.84
C VAL A 481 -8.65 2.01 23.73
N VAL A 482 -7.76 1.94 24.72
CA VAL A 482 -7.30 3.10 25.48
C VAL A 482 -6.22 3.78 24.65
N LEU A 483 -6.61 4.83 23.93
CA LEU A 483 -5.77 5.56 22.99
C LEU A 483 -5.23 6.83 23.63
N GLY A 484 -3.92 6.91 23.83
CA GLY A 484 -3.22 8.13 24.23
C GLY A 484 -2.93 9.01 23.02
N ILE A 485 -3.41 10.24 23.02
CA ILE A 485 -3.06 11.28 22.05
C ILE A 485 -1.89 12.04 22.67
N LEU A 486 -0.68 11.72 22.22
CA LEU A 486 0.56 12.23 22.81
C LEU A 486 1.29 13.15 21.83
N ASN A 487 2.04 14.12 22.36
CA ASN A 487 2.86 15.00 21.53
C ASN A 487 4.32 14.54 21.56
N ARG A 488 4.89 14.20 20.40
CA ARG A 488 6.29 13.76 20.30
C ARG A 488 7.30 14.91 20.42
N GLU A 489 6.87 16.16 20.21
CA GLU A 489 7.74 17.33 20.27
C GLU A 489 8.26 17.61 21.70
N ASP A 490 7.44 17.35 22.72
CA ASP A 490 7.84 17.41 24.12
C ASP A 490 8.29 16.03 24.61
N GLN A 491 9.60 15.77 24.52
CA GLN A 491 10.17 14.46 24.84
C GLN A 491 9.98 14.07 26.31
N GLU A 492 9.94 15.03 27.23
CA GLU A 492 9.81 14.76 28.66
C GLU A 492 8.37 14.37 29.01
N SER A 493 7.38 15.15 28.55
CA SER A 493 5.96 14.81 28.72
C SER A 493 5.65 13.48 28.05
N PHE A 494 6.12 13.30 26.82
CA PHE A 494 5.91 12.09 26.02
C PHE A 494 6.44 10.84 26.73
N ALA A 495 7.69 10.88 27.21
CA ALA A 495 8.29 9.75 27.91
C ALA A 495 7.57 9.44 29.23
N SER A 496 7.14 10.47 29.95
CA SER A 496 6.38 10.33 31.20
C SER A 496 5.00 9.71 30.95
N ALA A 497 4.22 10.26 30.02
CA ALA A 497 2.90 9.77 29.64
C ALA A 497 2.95 8.33 29.13
N ARG A 498 3.94 8.02 28.28
CA ARG A 498 4.16 6.66 27.79
C ARG A 498 4.44 5.67 28.92
N ARG A 499 5.23 6.06 29.92
CA ARG A 499 5.52 5.24 31.12
C ARG A 499 4.27 5.02 31.97
N GLU A 500 3.49 6.07 32.21
CA GLU A 500 2.24 6.01 32.97
C GLU A 500 1.20 5.11 32.29
N MET A 501 1.03 5.23 30.98
CA MET A 501 0.17 4.35 30.19
C MET A 501 0.60 2.88 30.25
N LYS A 502 1.92 2.62 30.16
CA LYS A 502 2.47 1.26 30.32
C LYS A 502 2.21 0.70 31.73
N SER A 503 2.35 1.53 32.77
CA SER A 503 2.03 1.14 34.14
C SER A 503 0.54 0.80 34.28
N ALA A 504 -0.34 1.63 33.73
CA ALA A 504 -1.78 1.39 33.71
C ALA A 504 -2.15 0.10 32.97
N ALA A 505 -1.54 -0.14 31.81
CA ALA A 505 -1.78 -1.35 31.02
C ALA A 505 -1.36 -2.61 31.78
N ASN A 506 -0.21 -2.60 32.44
CA ASN A 506 0.27 -3.72 33.23
C ASN A 506 -0.64 -4.02 34.43
N GLU A 507 -1.01 -3.00 35.20
CA GLU A 507 -1.91 -3.15 36.34
C GLU A 507 -3.30 -3.66 35.89
N TRP A 508 -3.81 -3.14 34.77
CA TRP A 508 -5.05 -3.62 34.18
C TRP A 508 -4.96 -5.10 33.81
N MET A 509 -3.90 -5.51 33.11
CA MET A 509 -3.68 -6.91 32.74
C MET A 509 -3.57 -7.82 33.98
N ASP A 510 -2.85 -7.39 35.02
CA ASP A 510 -2.71 -8.16 36.27
C ASP A 510 -4.05 -8.34 36.97
N LYS A 511 -4.84 -7.27 37.04
CA LYS A 511 -6.20 -7.32 37.57
C LYS A 511 -7.08 -8.29 36.77
N GLN A 512 -7.00 -8.27 35.44
CA GLN A 512 -7.74 -9.22 34.59
C GLN A 512 -7.31 -10.67 34.82
N VAL A 513 -6.00 -10.92 34.96
CA VAL A 513 -5.46 -12.27 35.25
C VAL A 513 -5.93 -12.75 36.62
N GLN A 514 -5.87 -11.90 37.64
CA GLN A 514 -6.34 -12.23 39.00
C GLN A 514 -7.84 -12.53 39.01
N LEU A 515 -8.66 -11.69 38.38
CA LEU A 515 -10.10 -11.91 38.27
C LEU A 515 -10.41 -13.22 37.54
N PHE A 516 -9.68 -13.53 36.47
CA PHE A 516 -9.81 -14.79 35.75
C PHE A 516 -9.45 -16.00 36.62
N GLN A 517 -8.38 -15.90 37.43
CA GLN A 517 -7.97 -16.96 38.34
C GLN A 517 -9.00 -17.17 39.47
N LEU A 518 -9.53 -16.09 40.03
CA LEU A 518 -10.55 -16.10 41.08
C LEU A 518 -11.85 -16.73 40.56
N GLU A 519 -12.36 -16.28 39.42
CA GLU A 519 -13.56 -16.85 38.79
C GLU A 519 -13.38 -18.34 38.49
N ARG A 520 -12.20 -18.74 38.01
CA ARG A 520 -11.87 -20.16 37.81
C ARG A 520 -11.82 -20.94 39.12
N GLN A 521 -11.37 -20.32 40.21
CA GLN A 521 -11.37 -20.91 41.54
C GLN A 521 -12.80 -21.07 42.06
N GLU A 522 -13.64 -20.03 41.98
CA GLU A 522 -15.05 -20.07 42.36
C GLU A 522 -15.82 -21.18 41.60
N LEU A 523 -15.57 -21.36 40.30
CA LEU A 523 -16.17 -22.44 39.52
C LEU A 523 -15.68 -23.85 39.95
N ARG A 524 -14.43 -23.97 40.40
CA ARG A 524 -13.89 -25.22 40.96
C ARG A 524 -14.51 -25.51 42.32
N ASP A 525 -14.59 -24.52 43.18
CA ASP A 525 -15.15 -24.64 44.52
C ASP A 525 -16.66 -24.95 44.45
N ALA A 526 -17.39 -24.31 43.53
CA ALA A 526 -18.79 -24.64 43.26
C ALA A 526 -18.98 -26.06 42.70
N LYS A 527 -18.05 -26.53 41.86
CA LYS A 527 -18.08 -27.94 41.40
C LYS A 527 -17.81 -28.89 42.56
N GLN A 528 -16.86 -28.57 43.42
CA GLN A 528 -16.48 -29.38 44.58
C GLN A 528 -17.62 -29.47 45.60
N LEU A 529 -18.27 -28.35 45.90
CA LEU A 529 -19.44 -28.29 46.79
C LEU A 529 -20.58 -29.20 46.31
N ARG A 530 -20.83 -29.26 44.98
CA ARG A 530 -21.84 -30.17 44.42
C ARG A 530 -21.46 -31.65 44.53
N ILE A 531 -20.17 -31.96 44.52
CA ILE A 531 -19.69 -33.33 44.73
C ILE A 531 -19.91 -33.72 46.18
N GLU A 532 -19.51 -32.85 47.12
CA GLU A 532 -19.69 -33.06 48.57
C GLU A 532 -21.18 -33.18 48.93
N GLU A 533 -22.04 -32.30 48.42
CA GLU A 533 -23.49 -32.36 48.63
C GLU A 533 -24.12 -33.66 48.10
N ALA A 534 -23.60 -34.20 46.99
CA ALA A 534 -24.06 -35.48 46.43
C ALA A 534 -23.54 -36.69 47.21
N GLU A 535 -22.31 -36.61 47.74
CA GLU A 535 -21.71 -37.64 48.61
C GLU A 535 -22.46 -37.72 49.94
N ASP A 536 -22.76 -36.57 50.56
CA ASP A 536 -23.50 -36.48 51.82
C ASP A 536 -24.94 -37.04 51.70
N ARG A 537 -25.57 -36.85 50.53
CA ARG A 537 -26.90 -37.40 50.23
C ARG A 537 -26.88 -38.86 49.78
N GLY A 538 -25.71 -39.44 49.55
CA GLY A 538 -25.57 -40.80 48.99
C GLY A 538 -26.09 -40.93 47.54
N ASP A 539 -26.24 -39.83 46.79
CA ASP A 539 -26.76 -39.84 45.43
C ASP A 539 -25.66 -40.13 44.40
N GLN A 540 -25.55 -41.40 44.01
CA GLN A 540 -24.60 -41.87 43.00
C GLN A 540 -24.82 -41.25 41.61
N ARG A 541 -26.05 -40.84 41.28
CA ARG A 541 -26.35 -40.19 40.00
C ARG A 541 -25.88 -38.73 40.03
N GLY A 542 -26.21 -38.01 41.11
CA GLY A 542 -25.73 -36.65 41.37
C GLY A 542 -24.21 -36.55 41.35
N LEU A 543 -23.53 -37.49 41.99
CA LEU A 543 -22.07 -37.61 42.01
C LEU A 543 -21.48 -37.69 40.59
N ARG A 544 -22.05 -38.57 39.73
CA ARG A 544 -21.55 -38.77 38.36
C ARG A 544 -21.77 -37.50 37.53
N VAL A 545 -22.92 -36.85 37.68
CA VAL A 545 -23.22 -35.59 36.99
C VAL A 545 -22.24 -34.51 37.44
N ALA A 546 -22.07 -34.30 38.75
CA ALA A 546 -21.15 -33.30 39.30
C ALA A 546 -19.70 -33.51 38.84
N LYS A 547 -19.19 -34.75 38.88
CA LYS A 547 -17.84 -35.10 38.39
C LYS A 547 -17.68 -34.82 36.88
N SER A 548 -18.74 -35.03 36.09
CA SER A 548 -18.75 -34.81 34.64
C SER A 548 -18.78 -33.34 34.19
N ILE A 549 -19.09 -32.40 35.10
CA ILE A 549 -19.13 -30.95 34.79
C ILE A 549 -17.75 -30.50 34.33
N ARG A 550 -17.65 -30.00 33.09
CA ARG A 550 -16.45 -29.32 32.59
C ARG A 550 -16.51 -27.85 32.98
N ILE A 551 -15.43 -27.35 33.57
CA ILE A 551 -15.30 -25.95 33.93
C ILE A 551 -14.88 -25.20 32.67
N ASN A 552 -15.87 -24.64 31.98
CA ASN A 552 -15.65 -23.78 30.84
C ASN A 552 -15.89 -22.34 31.29
N MET A 553 -14.92 -21.47 31.03
CA MET A 553 -15.10 -20.03 31.23
C MET A 553 -15.55 -19.45 29.91
N ASP A 554 -16.76 -18.89 29.87
CA ASP A 554 -17.21 -18.17 28.69
C ASP A 554 -16.54 -16.80 28.65
N LYS A 555 -15.93 -16.48 27.51
CA LYS A 555 -15.26 -15.20 27.26
C LYS A 555 -16.07 -14.30 26.32
N SER A 556 -17.19 -14.80 25.81
CA SER A 556 -18.01 -14.12 24.80
C SER A 556 -18.48 -12.71 25.23
N ASP A 557 -18.74 -12.53 26.53
CA ASP A 557 -19.29 -11.28 27.06
C ASP A 557 -18.23 -10.21 27.39
N ARG A 558 -16.92 -10.55 27.37
CA ARG A 558 -15.85 -9.61 27.75
C ARG A 558 -15.07 -9.13 26.54
N LYS A 559 -15.37 -7.91 26.06
CA LYS A 559 -14.52 -7.23 25.08
C LYS A 559 -13.11 -7.04 25.66
N GLN A 560 -12.09 -7.38 24.87
CA GLN A 560 -10.70 -7.20 25.26
C GLN A 560 -10.37 -5.70 25.27
N VAL A 561 -9.70 -5.24 26.33
CA VAL A 561 -9.14 -3.88 26.41
C VAL A 561 -7.69 -3.91 25.96
N THR A 562 -7.32 -3.02 25.05
CA THR A 562 -5.96 -2.83 24.55
C THR A 562 -5.55 -1.38 24.77
N PHE A 563 -4.26 -1.14 24.99
CA PHE A 563 -3.71 0.20 25.15
C PHE A 563 -2.91 0.52 23.90
N ALA A 564 -2.95 1.75 23.42
CA ALA A 564 -2.17 2.22 22.29
C ALA A 564 -1.99 3.73 22.39
N TRP A 565 -1.09 4.29 21.60
CA TRP A 565 -0.92 5.74 21.51
C TRP A 565 -0.83 6.19 20.06
N VAL A 566 -1.17 7.44 19.78
CA VAL A 566 -1.10 8.05 18.45
C VAL A 566 -0.39 9.38 18.55
N ASP A 567 0.42 9.70 17.54
CA ASP A 567 1.07 11.00 17.43
C ASP A 567 0.01 12.08 17.15
N GLY A 568 -0.23 12.92 18.17
CA GLY A 568 -1.22 13.97 18.12
C GLY A 568 -0.96 14.97 17.00
N VAL A 569 0.31 15.38 16.83
CA VAL A 569 0.70 16.41 15.86
C VAL A 569 0.60 15.88 14.45
N PHE A 570 1.17 14.69 14.20
CA PHE A 570 1.12 14.08 12.87
C PHE A 570 -0.32 13.77 12.43
N TRP A 571 -1.18 13.30 13.35
CA TRP A 571 -2.56 12.92 13.06
C TRP A 571 -3.61 13.98 13.44
N GLN A 572 -3.22 15.24 13.65
CA GLN A 572 -4.09 16.30 14.19
C GLN A 572 -5.43 16.41 13.44
N ARG A 573 -5.38 16.37 12.10
CA ARG A 573 -6.60 16.49 11.28
C ARG A 573 -7.59 15.36 11.56
N TRP A 574 -7.10 14.12 11.59
CA TRP A 574 -7.94 12.94 11.85
C TRP A 574 -8.51 12.97 13.27
N ILE A 575 -7.67 13.29 14.27
CA ILE A 575 -8.10 13.36 15.68
C ILE A 575 -9.19 14.42 15.86
N ARG A 576 -9.00 15.60 15.26
CA ARG A 576 -9.97 16.69 15.31
C ARG A 576 -11.28 16.33 14.62
N THR A 577 -11.23 15.64 13.47
CA THR A 577 -12.46 15.25 12.75
C THR A 577 -13.19 14.09 13.41
N THR A 578 -12.48 13.13 14.00
CA THR A 578 -13.06 11.89 14.52
C THR A 578 -13.52 12.01 15.96
N TYR A 579 -12.73 12.72 16.79
CA TYR A 579 -12.97 12.83 18.24
C TYR A 579 -13.28 14.25 18.69
N GLY A 580 -13.10 15.26 17.82
CA GLY A 580 -13.30 16.66 18.19
C GLY A 580 -12.25 17.20 19.16
N ILE A 581 -11.06 16.59 19.20
CA ILE A 581 -9.97 16.95 20.12
C ILE A 581 -8.90 17.73 19.35
N ASP A 582 -8.41 18.84 19.93
CA ASP A 582 -7.24 19.56 19.43
C ASP A 582 -6.02 19.27 20.31
N VAL A 583 -4.88 19.11 19.68
CA VAL A 583 -3.59 18.72 20.32
C VAL A 583 -3.04 19.88 21.16
N LYS A 584 -3.46 21.12 20.83
CA LYS A 584 -3.13 22.33 21.60
C LYS A 584 -3.62 22.28 23.04
N ASP A 585 -4.65 21.49 23.31
CA ASP A 585 -5.22 21.38 24.66
C ASP A 585 -4.42 20.46 25.58
N GLY A 586 -3.24 19.99 25.15
CA GLY A 586 -2.38 19.07 25.87
C GLY A 586 -2.66 17.60 25.57
N GLU A 587 -1.85 16.73 26.15
CA GLU A 587 -1.97 15.29 26.00
C GLU A 587 -3.26 14.77 26.65
N ARG A 588 -3.97 13.91 25.94
CA ARG A 588 -5.25 13.35 26.39
C ARG A 588 -5.31 11.86 26.13
N VAL A 589 -6.15 11.16 26.87
CA VAL A 589 -6.49 9.77 26.61
C VAL A 589 -7.96 9.69 26.25
N ILE A 590 -8.27 8.83 25.28
CA ILE A 590 -9.64 8.44 24.98
C ILE A 590 -9.77 6.93 25.09
N ILE A 591 -10.95 6.46 25.42
CA ILE A 591 -11.31 5.06 25.32
C ILE A 591 -12.20 4.93 24.09
N ASN A 592 -11.76 4.21 23.06
CA ASN A 592 -12.46 4.06 21.78
C ASN A 592 -13.02 2.63 21.66
N ASP A 593 -14.26 2.52 21.20
CA ASP A 593 -14.89 1.28 20.73
C ASP A 593 -15.28 1.50 19.26
N GLU A 594 -14.37 1.09 18.38
CA GLU A 594 -14.48 1.34 16.93
C GLU A 594 -15.68 0.61 16.32
N ASP A 595 -15.91 -0.65 16.73
CA ASP A 595 -17.01 -1.46 16.22
C ASP A 595 -18.35 -0.79 16.46
N ASN A 596 -18.53 -0.16 17.63
CA ASN A 596 -19.76 0.52 18.01
C ASN A 596 -19.76 2.02 17.71
N ARG A 597 -18.66 2.55 17.14
CA ARG A 597 -18.45 3.99 16.84
C ARG A 597 -18.66 4.89 18.05
N ARG A 598 -18.20 4.44 19.22
CA ARG A 598 -18.37 5.12 20.51
C ARG A 598 -17.01 5.40 21.12
N TYR A 599 -16.90 6.53 21.81
CA TYR A 599 -15.70 6.84 22.57
C TYR A 599 -16.03 7.58 23.87
N TRP A 600 -15.09 7.56 24.81
CA TRP A 600 -15.14 8.27 26.08
C TRP A 600 -13.86 9.07 26.26
N ASP A 601 -14.01 10.36 26.53
CA ASP A 601 -12.90 11.32 26.71
C ASP A 601 -12.90 11.98 28.10
N GLN A 602 -13.90 11.66 28.93
CA GLN A 602 -14.09 12.23 30.26
C GLN A 602 -14.21 11.15 31.33
N THR A 603 -13.72 11.46 32.53
CA THR A 603 -13.92 10.66 33.74
C THR A 603 -15.33 10.82 34.28
N ILE A 604 -15.68 10.08 35.35
CA ILE A 604 -16.98 10.23 36.02
C ILE A 604 -17.21 11.63 36.61
N THR A 605 -16.14 12.37 36.91
CA THR A 605 -16.22 13.74 37.45
C THR A 605 -16.40 14.79 36.35
N GLY A 606 -16.35 14.41 35.08
CA GLY A 606 -16.45 15.32 33.92
C GLY A 606 -15.12 15.94 33.49
N ASN A 607 -14.02 15.65 34.17
CA ASN A 607 -12.68 16.06 33.76
C ASN A 607 -12.21 15.22 32.57
N TYR A 608 -11.35 15.78 31.71
CA TYR A 608 -10.73 15.01 30.64
C TYR A 608 -9.82 13.91 31.19
N ILE A 609 -9.78 12.77 30.50
CA ILE A 609 -8.88 11.68 30.86
C ILE A 609 -7.47 12.09 30.46
N VAL A 610 -6.61 12.30 31.45
CA VAL A 610 -5.17 12.58 31.26
C VAL A 610 -4.38 11.27 31.17
N PRO A 611 -3.17 11.27 30.56
CA PRO A 611 -2.30 10.09 30.48
C PRO A 611 -1.61 9.77 31.81
N SER A 612 -2.40 9.53 32.86
CA SER A 612 -1.94 9.10 34.17
C SER A 612 -2.56 7.75 34.54
N ARG A 613 -1.81 6.93 35.27
CA ARG A 613 -2.25 5.59 35.66
C ARG A 613 -3.61 5.58 36.36
N THR A 614 -3.81 6.50 37.31
CA THR A 614 -5.02 6.57 38.13
C THR A 614 -6.24 6.99 37.32
N SER A 615 -6.11 8.06 36.52
CA SER A 615 -7.17 8.58 35.64
C SER A 615 -7.67 7.51 34.67
N ILE A 616 -6.73 6.81 34.04
CA ILE A 616 -7.03 5.75 33.07
C ILE A 616 -7.74 4.57 33.74
N LEU A 617 -7.18 4.02 34.82
CA LEU A 617 -7.73 2.83 35.48
C LEU A 617 -9.09 3.09 36.12
N GLU A 618 -9.30 4.26 36.73
CA GLU A 618 -10.60 4.63 37.27
C GLU A 618 -11.65 4.62 36.17
N THR A 619 -11.34 5.21 35.01
CA THR A 619 -12.27 5.36 33.90
C THR A 619 -12.56 4.05 33.20
N ILE A 620 -11.54 3.23 32.90
CA ILE A 620 -11.72 1.94 32.20
C ILE A 620 -12.69 1.04 32.98
N ASN A 621 -12.56 0.93 34.30
CA ASN A 621 -13.45 0.11 35.13
C ASN A 621 -14.93 0.54 35.03
N LYS A 622 -15.20 1.81 34.73
CA LYS A 622 -16.56 2.35 34.58
C LYS A 622 -17.09 2.17 33.17
N VAL A 623 -16.22 2.21 32.15
CA VAL A 623 -16.57 2.00 30.74
C VAL A 623 -16.83 0.53 30.43
N THR A 624 -16.02 -0.38 30.98
CA THR A 624 -16.16 -1.84 30.75
C THR A 624 -17.22 -2.49 31.62
N ALA A 625 -17.93 -1.73 32.46
CA ALA A 625 -19.06 -2.26 33.22
C ALA A 625 -20.24 -2.51 32.27
N SER A 626 -21.04 -3.54 32.54
CA SER A 626 -22.28 -3.84 31.81
C SER A 626 -23.48 -3.53 32.70
N PRO A 627 -24.22 -2.42 32.50
CA PRO A 627 -24.04 -1.36 31.50
C PRO A 627 -22.95 -0.32 31.85
N PRO A 628 -22.39 0.41 30.86
CA PRO A 628 -21.36 1.41 31.11
C PRO A 628 -21.88 2.54 32.01
N LYS A 629 -21.08 2.93 33.00
CA LYS A 629 -21.46 3.99 33.97
C LYS A 629 -21.27 5.40 33.42
N ILE A 630 -20.47 5.56 32.36
CA ILE A 630 -20.18 6.83 31.69
C ILE A 630 -20.88 6.84 30.33
N LYS A 631 -21.58 7.93 30.00
CA LYS A 631 -22.26 8.07 28.70
C LYS A 631 -21.22 8.18 27.57
N PRO A 632 -21.32 7.36 26.50
CA PRO A 632 -20.43 7.47 25.36
C PRO A 632 -20.75 8.68 24.49
N LYS A 633 -19.70 9.24 23.86
CA LYS A 633 -19.81 10.10 22.67
C LYS A 633 -19.72 9.24 21.41
N LEU A 634 -20.16 9.78 20.28
CA LEU A 634 -20.19 9.07 19.00
C LEU A 634 -19.16 9.69 18.05
N THR A 635 -18.44 8.84 17.31
CA THR A 635 -17.48 9.31 16.28
C THR A 635 -18.16 9.71 14.97
N ILE A 636 -19.46 9.45 14.85
CA ILE A 636 -20.27 9.73 13.67
C ILE A 636 -21.40 10.70 13.99
N SER A 637 -21.90 11.38 12.96
CA SER A 637 -23.04 12.29 13.08
C SER A 637 -24.33 11.54 13.45
N SER A 638 -25.32 12.26 14.01
CA SER A 638 -26.61 11.66 14.38
C SER A 638 -27.35 11.03 13.20
N PHE A 639 -27.17 11.55 11.99
CA PHE A 639 -27.78 10.98 10.78
C PHE A 639 -27.09 9.67 10.38
N GLU A 640 -25.76 9.66 10.32
CA GLU A 640 -24.98 8.44 10.04
C GLU A 640 -25.25 7.35 11.07
N LYS A 641 -25.51 7.71 12.32
CA LYS A 641 -25.87 6.75 13.37
C LYS A 641 -27.12 5.97 13.03
N ILE A 642 -28.14 6.62 12.47
CA ILE A 642 -29.38 5.94 12.07
C ILE A 642 -29.07 4.90 10.99
N PHE A 643 -28.26 5.26 9.99
CA PHE A 643 -27.85 4.30 8.95
C PHE A 643 -26.99 3.17 9.48
N PHE A 644 -26.09 3.48 10.42
CA PHE A 644 -25.26 2.48 11.07
C PHE A 644 -26.10 1.50 11.90
N ASP A 645 -26.99 1.99 12.76
CA ASP A 645 -27.87 1.16 13.58
C ASP A 645 -28.76 0.27 12.71
N ILE A 646 -29.31 0.82 11.61
CA ILE A 646 -30.04 0.03 10.60
C ILE A 646 -29.10 -1.05 10.04
N ARG A 647 -27.92 -0.68 9.53
CA ARG A 647 -27.00 -1.66 8.93
C ARG A 647 -26.62 -2.78 9.90
N VAL A 648 -26.30 -2.44 11.15
CA VAL A 648 -25.93 -3.41 12.20
C VAL A 648 -27.09 -4.32 12.55
N THR A 649 -28.28 -3.76 12.77
CA THR A 649 -29.50 -4.55 12.99
C THR A 649 -29.72 -5.52 11.82
N PHE A 650 -29.41 -5.09 10.60
CA PHE A 650 -29.57 -5.92 9.43
C PHE A 650 -28.54 -7.07 9.34
N THR A 651 -27.31 -6.85 9.81
CA THR A 651 -26.27 -7.87 9.85
C THR A 651 -26.41 -8.84 11.03
N GLU A 652 -26.83 -8.36 12.19
CA GLU A 652 -26.94 -9.16 13.42
C GLU A 652 -28.23 -10.00 13.49
N HIS A 653 -29.30 -9.56 12.81
CA HIS A 653 -30.58 -10.26 12.79
C HIS A 653 -31.02 -10.64 11.37
N PRO A 654 -30.33 -11.60 10.73
CA PRO A 654 -30.59 -11.98 9.33
C PRO A 654 -32.01 -12.53 9.08
N TYR A 655 -32.69 -13.03 10.11
CA TYR A 655 -34.07 -13.50 10.00
C TYR A 655 -35.10 -12.36 10.05
N LEU A 656 -34.83 -11.34 10.89
CA LEU A 656 -35.71 -10.19 11.04
C LEU A 656 -35.66 -9.32 9.78
N THR A 657 -34.48 -9.19 9.17
CA THR A 657 -34.31 -8.54 7.86
C THR A 657 -35.00 -9.25 6.73
N MET A 658 -34.90 -10.58 6.68
CA MET A 658 -35.61 -11.39 5.70
C MET A 658 -37.11 -11.19 5.83
N GLY A 659 -37.64 -11.14 7.06
CA GLY A 659 -39.03 -10.80 7.35
C GLY A 659 -39.42 -9.40 6.87
N CYS A 660 -38.60 -8.38 7.13
CA CYS A 660 -38.84 -7.01 6.65
C CYS A 660 -38.80 -6.91 5.11
N ILE A 661 -37.86 -7.59 4.46
CA ILE A 661 -37.72 -7.60 2.99
C ILE A 661 -38.90 -8.33 2.36
N LEU A 662 -39.32 -9.47 2.92
CA LEU A 662 -40.50 -10.21 2.46
C LEU A 662 -41.78 -9.38 2.68
N GLY A 663 -41.92 -8.71 3.82
CA GLY A 663 -43.04 -7.83 4.11
C GLY A 663 -43.14 -6.64 3.14
N LEU A 664 -42.00 -5.97 2.87
CA LEU A 664 -41.93 -4.89 1.87
C LEU A 664 -42.18 -5.40 0.45
N GLY A 665 -41.66 -6.58 0.11
CA GLY A 665 -41.89 -7.22 -1.19
C GLY A 665 -43.36 -7.58 -1.40
N LEU A 666 -44.03 -8.16 -0.40
CA LEU A 666 -45.46 -8.47 -0.42
C LEU A 666 -46.32 -7.20 -0.47
N GLY A 667 -45.92 -6.16 0.27
CA GLY A 667 -46.57 -4.84 0.24
C GLY A 667 -46.47 -4.18 -1.13
N LEU A 668 -45.28 -4.16 -1.74
CA LEU A 668 -45.05 -3.64 -3.09
C LEU A 668 -45.78 -4.46 -4.15
N ALA A 669 -45.78 -5.79 -4.03
CA ALA A 669 -46.54 -6.67 -4.92
C ALA A 669 -48.05 -6.42 -4.81
N SER A 670 -48.59 -6.24 -3.60
CA SER A 670 -49.99 -5.90 -3.34
C SER A 670 -50.33 -4.53 -3.93
N TRP A 671 -49.46 -3.53 -3.75
CA TRP A 671 -49.65 -2.19 -4.30
C TRP A 671 -49.60 -2.17 -5.84
N PHE A 672 -48.63 -2.87 -6.46
CA PHE A 672 -48.57 -3.03 -7.92
C PHE A 672 -49.80 -3.78 -8.45
N ARG A 673 -50.23 -4.85 -7.78
CA ARG A 673 -51.43 -5.62 -8.16
C ARG A 673 -52.71 -4.79 -8.04
N GLY A 674 -52.81 -3.95 -7.01
CA GLY A 674 -53.89 -2.97 -6.85
C GLY A 674 -53.88 -1.89 -7.92
N ARG A 675 -52.70 -1.46 -8.38
CA ARG A 675 -52.54 -0.46 -9.45
C ARG A 675 -52.87 -1.04 -10.83
N LEU A 676 -52.46 -2.27 -11.12
CA LEU A 676 -52.84 -3.01 -12.34
C LEU A 676 -54.34 -3.33 -12.42
N ARG A 677 -54.99 -3.52 -11.27
CA ARG A 677 -56.44 -3.78 -11.20
C ARG A 677 -57.28 -2.50 -11.43
N ARG A 678 -56.71 -1.31 -11.23
CA ARG A 678 -57.34 -0.02 -11.57
C ARG A 678 -57.19 0.38 -13.04
N THR A 679 -56.23 -0.19 -13.78
CA THR A 679 -56.03 0.07 -15.21
C THR A 679 -56.76 -0.90 -16.16
N ARG A 680 -57.32 -2.01 -15.65
CA ARG A 680 -58.23 -2.87 -16.44
C ARG A 680 -59.68 -2.50 -16.16
N GLY A 681 -60.22 -1.65 -17.03
CA GLY A 681 -61.64 -1.30 -17.06
C GLY A 681 -62.54 -2.52 -17.22
N HIS A 682 -63.74 -2.37 -16.68
CA HIS A 682 -64.84 -3.33 -16.63
C HIS A 682 -65.09 -4.09 -17.95
N PHE A 683 -65.04 -5.43 -17.88
CA PHE A 683 -65.80 -6.28 -18.77
C PHE A 683 -66.88 -6.96 -17.92
N ARG A 684 -68.12 -6.45 -18.00
CA ARG A 684 -69.31 -7.09 -17.42
C ARG A 684 -69.87 -8.04 -18.47
N LEU A 685 -69.91 -9.34 -18.15
CA LEU A 685 -70.76 -10.32 -18.83
C LEU A 685 -72.13 -10.26 -18.13
N ASP A 686 -73.14 -9.92 -18.91
CA ASP A 686 -74.53 -9.85 -18.48
C ASP A 686 -75.25 -11.19 -18.72
N ASP A 687 -76.31 -11.35 -17.94
CA ASP A 687 -77.22 -12.46 -17.69
C ASP A 687 -77.48 -13.56 -18.75
N SER A 688 -77.68 -14.80 -18.27
CA SER A 688 -79.04 -15.40 -18.28
C SER A 688 -79.13 -16.80 -17.64
N SER A 689 -80.10 -16.91 -16.72
CA SER A 689 -80.82 -18.14 -16.30
C SER A 689 -80.00 -19.17 -15.51
N ASN A 690 -80.47 -19.82 -14.45
CA ASN A 690 -81.82 -20.19 -14.10
C ASN A 690 -81.78 -20.70 -12.65
N LYS A 691 -82.84 -20.39 -11.89
CA LYS A 691 -83.35 -21.09 -10.69
C LYS A 691 -82.62 -20.93 -9.34
N ALA A 692 -83.30 -20.21 -8.46
CA ALA A 692 -83.23 -20.30 -6.99
C ALA A 692 -83.83 -21.63 -6.46
N PRO A 693 -84.02 -21.85 -5.14
CA PRO A 693 -83.16 -21.59 -3.96
C PRO A 693 -83.04 -22.86 -3.07
N LEU A 694 -82.09 -22.95 -2.12
CA LEU A 694 -82.32 -23.79 -0.93
C LEU A 694 -81.54 -23.32 0.31
N LEU A 695 -82.33 -22.80 1.25
CA LEU A 695 -82.23 -22.73 2.70
C LEU A 695 -81.04 -23.38 3.46
N GLY A 696 -80.68 -22.70 4.55
CA GLY A 696 -80.13 -23.29 5.79
C GLY A 696 -78.62 -23.03 5.95
N GLY A 697 -78.12 -22.18 6.86
CA GLY A 697 -78.56 -21.99 8.23
C GLY A 697 -77.94 -23.06 9.13
N ILE A 698 -77.24 -22.59 10.19
CA ILE A 698 -76.83 -23.31 11.41
C ILE A 698 -75.34 -23.71 11.50
N ASN A 699 -74.59 -22.86 12.20
CA ASN A 699 -74.03 -23.09 13.54
C ASN A 699 -73.33 -24.42 13.90
N SER A 700 -72.23 -24.21 14.65
CA SER A 700 -71.71 -25.02 15.76
C SER A 700 -70.71 -26.15 15.47
N ASN A 701 -69.58 -26.02 16.19
CA ASN A 701 -68.82 -27.04 16.91
C ASN A 701 -68.56 -28.41 16.25
N GLY A 702 -67.28 -28.76 16.15
CA GLY A 702 -66.85 -30.14 16.06
C GLY A 702 -65.33 -30.27 16.04
N LYS A 703 -64.79 -30.84 17.10
CA LYS A 703 -63.39 -31.14 17.39
C LYS A 703 -62.97 -32.48 16.72
N VAL A 704 -61.67 -32.63 16.43
CA VAL A 704 -60.88 -33.91 16.40
C VAL A 704 -61.18 -34.80 15.18
N ASP A 705 -60.23 -35.38 14.43
CA ASP A 705 -58.86 -35.88 14.70
C ASP A 705 -57.73 -35.20 13.89
#